data_AF-A0A9P6ULU2-F1
#
_entry.id   AF-A0A9P6ULU2-F1
#
_cell.length_a   1.000
_cell.length_b   1.000
_cell.length_c   1.000
_cell.angle_alpha   90.00
_cell.angle_beta   90.00
_cell.angle_gamma   90.00
#
_symmetry.space_group_name_H-M   'P 1'
#
loop_
_entity.id
_entity.type
_entity.pdbx_description
1 polymer ?
#
loop_
_entity_poly.entity_id
_entity_poly.type
_entity_poly.pdbx_seq_one_letter_code
_entity_poly.pdbx_strand_id
1 'polypeptide(L)'
;ILRLLRVRLQDTHLQSSAHPYHLTLAVSRLLDVMADHKVQNLNRVEEHEPLSGLLSCLRESSDPYLLYQACYAFQALQYVPDDETVLQAVLRHSTGVVNGLVKVTAVMKLDLGAVLEGLDNLQKVLESTVQVAGTVYEGACTLLESGRGTLDSLKERYGPGKKRSWYAAVRAANVLAQAGQLQDFNRLICEAPCRRDPLFQWGICHLLCEIASDTIWEPAVRKLAVELLGVLNRDDPEWGKDKSVKSWILNIIGRLGAVSDQVVCESARELLKDFKQEQGPATSLFYPLTNHLALPTSSPILARVHKIPPLDYDLHRLRVLRLEQSQKAVYIPPMAKPNLKAKDNDLFSLMEKTQEFLASERQVMLVLGDSGAGKSTFNRHLEHRLWTNYKEGGVIPLFINLPAIDRPDKDMVAKQLNFHAFSNDQILEIKLHRQLVLICDGYDESQQLVNIHSTNFLNQPGQWNTKMIISCRTQFLGPDYHSRFMPQGGGHYDRPAPHLFQEAVIAPFSQTQIENYVRQYVPLEPRTWNINDYMDRLTTIPNLLDLVKNPFLLSLALEALPSVTEGKQNLSAINITRVQIYDTFVSHWLDVNKRRLESSNALSMDDRDMLDQLVDAGFTSQGLNYATSLAEAIFGRQDGNPVVKYVHLNDRNTWRAEFFGPQAAVRLLRESSPLTRSGNQFQFVHP
;
A
#
# COMPACT_ATOMS: atom_id res chain seq x y z
N ILE A 1 11.28 28.67 -9.27
CA ILE A 1 10.53 28.11 -8.10
C ILE A 1 10.89 28.87 -6.82
N LEU A 2 12.17 28.95 -6.44
CA LEU A 2 12.60 29.68 -5.23
C LEU A 2 12.07 31.12 -5.19
N ARG A 3 12.19 31.87 -6.29
CA ARG A 3 11.61 33.22 -6.48
C ARG A 3 10.12 33.30 -6.13
N LEU A 4 9.32 32.35 -6.60
CA LEU A 4 7.87 32.33 -6.39
C LEU A 4 7.54 32.06 -4.91
N LEU A 5 8.25 31.12 -4.29
CA LEU A 5 8.08 30.82 -2.87
C LEU A 5 8.49 32.01 -1.99
N ARG A 6 9.57 32.70 -2.35
CA ARG A 6 10.01 33.91 -1.66
C ARG A 6 8.98 35.04 -1.76
N VAL A 7 8.47 35.33 -2.96
CA VAL A 7 7.44 36.38 -3.15
C VAL A 7 6.20 36.06 -2.31
N ARG A 8 5.72 34.80 -2.35
CA ARG A 8 4.61 34.38 -1.49
C ARG A 8 4.91 34.50 0.00
N LEU A 9 6.13 34.15 0.43
CA LEU A 9 6.55 34.29 1.82
C LEU A 9 6.60 35.75 2.27
N GLN A 10 6.98 36.66 1.37
CA GLN A 10 7.00 38.11 1.59
C GLN A 10 5.60 38.72 1.66
N ASP A 11 4.66 38.24 0.84
CA ASP A 11 3.29 38.76 0.75
C ASP A 11 2.34 38.17 1.81
N THR A 12 2.76 37.15 2.56
CA THR A 12 1.92 36.49 3.57
C THR A 12 1.87 37.33 4.86
N HIS A 13 0.68 37.82 5.22
CA HIS A 13 0.47 38.62 6.43
C HIS A 13 0.79 37.84 7.73
N LEU A 14 1.54 38.47 8.62
CA LEU A 14 2.05 37.95 9.92
C LEU A 14 0.98 37.68 11.00
N GLN A 15 -0.32 37.75 10.68
CA GLN A 15 -1.40 37.59 11.67
C GLN A 15 -1.63 36.13 12.10
N SER A 16 -1.15 35.16 11.33
CA SER A 16 -1.18 33.73 11.67
C SER A 16 0.18 33.10 11.35
N SER A 17 0.80 32.44 12.32
CA SER A 17 2.12 31.80 12.19
C SER A 17 2.11 30.51 11.35
N ALA A 18 0.94 29.93 11.11
CA ALA A 18 0.78 28.67 10.36
C ALA A 18 1.15 28.78 8.87
N HIS A 19 0.72 29.84 8.19
CA HIS A 19 0.99 30.03 6.76
C HIS A 19 2.47 30.34 6.47
N PRO A 20 3.12 31.27 7.19
CA PRO A 20 4.57 31.48 7.09
C PRO A 20 5.36 30.20 7.42
N TYR A 21 4.93 29.40 8.39
CA TYR A 21 5.58 28.13 8.71
C TYR A 21 5.61 27.17 7.53
N HIS A 22 4.46 26.92 6.89
CA HIS A 22 4.38 26.01 5.74
C HIS A 22 5.19 26.49 4.53
N LEU A 23 5.18 27.80 4.26
CA LEU A 23 5.99 28.37 3.20
C LEU A 23 7.48 28.28 3.51
N THR A 24 7.88 28.51 4.76
CA THR A 24 9.29 28.38 5.21
C THR A 24 9.75 26.92 5.17
N LEU A 25 8.85 25.97 5.48
CA LEU A 25 9.10 24.53 5.32
C LEU A 25 9.35 24.18 3.85
N ALA A 26 8.49 24.64 2.93
CA ALA A 26 8.69 24.41 1.50
C ALA A 26 10.01 25.01 0.98
N VAL A 27 10.37 26.22 1.45
CA VAL A 27 11.66 26.86 1.15
C VAL A 27 12.83 26.03 1.66
N SER A 28 12.78 25.54 2.91
CA SER A 28 13.86 24.72 3.47
C SER A 28 14.12 23.45 2.66
N ARG A 29 13.07 22.75 2.21
CA ARG A 29 13.19 21.53 1.41
C ARG A 29 13.79 21.82 0.04
N LEU A 30 13.41 22.93 -0.58
CA LEU A 30 13.98 23.34 -1.85
C LEU A 30 15.48 23.67 -1.70
N LEU A 31 15.85 24.39 -0.65
CA LEU A 31 17.25 24.72 -0.36
C LEU A 31 18.07 23.47 -0.03
N ASP A 32 17.48 22.51 0.68
CA ASP A 32 18.09 21.22 0.98
C ASP A 32 18.49 20.48 -0.30
N VAL A 33 17.57 20.39 -1.26
CA VAL A 33 17.80 19.77 -2.57
C VAL A 33 18.83 20.54 -3.40
N MET A 34 18.77 21.88 -3.36
CA MET A 34 19.72 22.75 -4.06
C MET A 34 21.15 22.58 -3.53
N ALA A 35 21.31 22.42 -2.21
CA ALA A 35 22.59 22.17 -1.58
C ALA A 35 23.15 20.78 -1.97
N ASP A 36 22.32 19.75 -1.99
CA ASP A 36 22.73 18.38 -2.34
C ASP A 36 23.16 18.24 -3.81
N HIS A 37 22.44 18.91 -4.71
CA HIS A 37 22.68 18.84 -6.15
C HIS A 37 23.67 19.88 -6.65
N LYS A 38 24.34 20.60 -5.74
CA LYS A 38 25.40 21.57 -6.05
C LYS A 38 24.92 22.60 -7.08
N VAL A 39 23.70 23.12 -6.92
CA VAL A 39 23.17 24.17 -7.79
C VAL A 39 24.10 25.37 -7.73
N GLN A 40 24.56 25.83 -8.90
CA GLN A 40 25.46 26.99 -9.03
C GLN A 40 24.70 28.20 -9.58
N ASN A 41 25.22 29.39 -9.32
CA ASN A 41 24.76 30.66 -9.88
C ASN A 41 23.38 31.12 -9.37
N LEU A 42 23.09 30.94 -8.08
CA LEU A 42 21.92 31.59 -7.48
C LEU A 42 22.16 33.10 -7.47
N ASN A 43 21.30 33.90 -8.11
CA ASN A 43 21.52 35.35 -8.18
C ASN A 43 21.52 35.96 -6.77
N ARG A 44 22.64 36.56 -6.37
CA ARG A 44 22.82 37.11 -5.03
C ARG A 44 21.81 38.21 -4.72
N VAL A 45 21.70 39.17 -5.63
CA VAL A 45 20.91 40.40 -5.44
C VAL A 45 19.42 40.12 -5.61
N GLU A 46 19.08 39.31 -6.61
CA GLU A 46 17.69 39.05 -6.96
C GLU A 46 17.07 37.88 -6.22
N GLU A 47 17.82 36.99 -5.58
CA GLU A 47 17.29 35.76 -4.96
C GLU A 47 17.85 35.49 -3.55
N HIS A 48 19.17 35.45 -3.39
CA HIS A 48 19.82 35.04 -2.13
C HIS A 48 19.69 36.09 -1.01
N GLU A 49 20.08 37.35 -1.24
CA GLU A 49 20.01 38.42 -0.24
C GLU A 49 18.57 38.70 0.24
N PRO A 50 17.56 38.84 -0.65
CA PRO A 50 16.21 39.11 -0.19
C PRO A 50 15.60 37.93 0.57
N LEU A 51 15.92 36.69 0.18
CA LEU A 51 15.48 35.51 0.93
C LEU A 51 16.17 35.40 2.29
N SER A 52 17.46 35.67 2.36
CA SER A 52 18.22 35.73 3.61
C SER A 52 17.65 36.81 4.56
N GLY A 53 17.28 37.98 4.02
CA GLY A 53 16.61 39.04 4.78
C GLY A 53 15.26 38.60 5.35
N LEU A 54 14.40 38.00 4.52
CA LEU A 54 13.10 37.48 4.94
C LEU A 54 13.21 36.39 6.02
N LEU A 55 14.12 35.43 5.82
CA LEU A 55 14.38 34.37 6.81
C LEU A 55 14.97 34.94 8.10
N SER A 56 15.77 36.02 8.03
CA SER A 56 16.27 36.70 9.23
C SER A 56 15.15 37.34 10.05
N CYS A 57 14.16 37.94 9.41
CA CYS A 57 12.98 38.48 10.10
C CYS A 57 12.14 37.36 10.74
N LEU A 58 11.93 36.23 10.05
CA LEU A 58 11.14 35.10 10.58
C LEU A 58 11.81 34.39 11.76
N ARG A 59 13.13 34.46 11.87
CA ARG A 59 13.89 33.95 13.02
C ARG A 59 13.64 34.74 14.32
N GLU A 60 13.03 35.90 14.24
CA GLU A 60 12.61 36.72 15.40
C GLU A 60 11.17 36.42 15.84
N SER A 61 10.52 35.40 15.24
CA SER A 61 9.15 35.03 15.59
C SER A 61 9.02 34.61 17.05
N SER A 62 7.93 35.03 17.69
CA SER A 62 7.51 34.53 19.01
C SER A 62 6.99 33.09 18.97
N ASP A 63 6.69 32.58 17.77
CA ASP A 63 6.35 31.18 17.56
C ASP A 63 7.62 30.33 17.42
N PRO A 64 7.89 29.42 18.38
CA PRO A 64 9.11 28.60 18.36
C PRO A 64 9.19 27.68 17.13
N TYR A 65 8.05 27.29 16.54
CA TYR A 65 8.00 26.43 15.36
C TYR A 65 8.48 27.15 14.11
N LEU A 66 7.93 28.34 13.88
CA LEU A 66 8.35 29.22 12.79
C LEU A 66 9.79 29.66 12.97
N LEU A 67 10.22 29.97 14.20
CA LEU A 67 11.60 30.32 14.52
C LEU A 67 12.58 29.20 14.14
N TYR A 68 12.30 27.97 14.58
CA TYR A 68 13.14 26.81 14.23
C TYR A 68 13.21 26.62 12.72
N GLN A 69 12.05 26.61 12.06
CA GLN A 69 11.95 26.38 10.62
C GLN A 69 12.67 27.47 9.82
N ALA A 70 12.60 28.72 10.26
CA ALA A 70 13.34 29.83 9.67
C ALA A 70 14.85 29.75 9.93
N CYS A 71 15.28 29.31 11.13
CA CYS A 71 16.69 29.05 11.43
C CYS A 71 17.26 27.94 10.53
N TYR A 72 16.50 26.86 10.33
CA TYR A 72 16.87 25.75 9.46
C TYR A 72 16.97 26.21 7.99
N ALA A 73 15.94 26.86 7.46
CA ALA A 73 15.95 27.37 6.08
C ALA A 73 17.09 28.38 5.85
N PHE A 74 17.37 29.23 6.84
CA PHE A 74 18.48 30.18 6.79
C PHE A 74 19.83 29.46 6.70
N GLN A 75 20.03 28.40 7.48
CA GLN A 75 21.25 27.59 7.39
C GLN A 75 21.33 26.86 6.04
N ALA A 76 20.24 26.26 5.57
CA ALA A 76 20.20 25.61 4.25
C ALA A 76 20.62 26.55 3.12
N LEU A 77 20.16 27.81 3.17
CA LEU A 77 20.53 28.85 2.22
C LEU A 77 22.05 29.09 2.18
N GLN A 78 22.73 29.08 3.32
CA GLN A 78 24.20 29.28 3.36
C GLN A 78 24.96 28.17 2.63
N TYR A 79 24.37 26.98 2.45
CA TYR A 79 24.98 25.87 1.73
C TYR A 79 24.71 25.90 0.22
N VAL A 80 23.91 26.85 -0.28
CA VAL A 80 23.66 27.08 -1.71
C VAL A 80 24.55 28.23 -2.19
N PRO A 81 25.53 27.99 -3.08
CA PRO A 81 26.41 29.05 -3.57
C PRO A 81 25.66 30.06 -4.46
N ASP A 82 25.90 31.35 -4.25
CA ASP A 82 25.41 32.42 -5.12
C ASP A 82 26.38 32.72 -6.28
N ASP A 83 26.00 33.66 -7.16
CA ASP A 83 26.79 34.09 -8.31
C ASP A 83 27.92 35.09 -7.94
N GLU A 84 28.14 35.34 -6.65
CA GLU A 84 29.21 36.20 -6.18
C GLU A 84 30.52 35.41 -6.00
N THR A 85 31.62 35.97 -6.51
CA THR A 85 32.95 35.40 -6.26
C THR A 85 33.41 35.67 -4.82
N VAL A 86 34.19 34.76 -4.23
CA VAL A 86 34.77 34.91 -2.88
C VAL A 86 35.53 36.24 -2.71
N LEU A 87 36.14 36.76 -3.78
CA LEU A 87 36.84 38.04 -3.80
C LEU A 87 35.87 39.24 -3.70
N GLN A 88 34.72 39.19 -4.39
CA GLN A 88 33.68 40.23 -4.33
C GLN A 88 33.03 40.29 -2.93
N ALA A 89 32.80 39.13 -2.30
CA ALA A 89 32.24 39.05 -0.95
C ALA A 89 33.17 39.68 0.10
N VAL A 90 34.48 39.43 -0.01
CA VAL A 90 35.50 40.01 0.89
C VAL A 90 35.63 41.53 0.68
N LEU A 91 35.63 42.00 -0.57
CA LEU A 91 35.74 43.42 -0.91
C LEU A 91 34.56 44.27 -0.40
N ARG A 92 33.36 43.67 -0.28
CA ARG A 92 32.16 44.37 0.23
C ARG A 92 32.20 44.58 1.75
N HIS A 93 32.94 43.74 2.48
CA HIS A 93 33.03 43.80 3.94
C HIS A 93 34.32 44.45 4.46
N SER A 94 35.27 44.80 3.57
CA SER A 94 36.52 45.50 3.93
C SER A 94 36.42 47.01 3.71
N THR A 95 36.25 47.79 4.77
CA THR A 95 36.48 49.24 4.74
C THR A 95 37.98 49.55 4.94
N GLY A 96 38.72 49.73 3.84
CA GLY A 96 39.98 50.48 3.81
C GLY A 96 41.31 49.70 3.84
N VAL A 97 42.17 50.04 2.87
CA VAL A 97 43.63 49.82 2.75
C VAL A 97 44.11 48.50 2.11
N VAL A 98 45.03 48.71 1.16
CA VAL A 98 45.69 47.81 0.21
C VAL A 98 46.89 47.06 0.82
N ASN A 99 47.21 45.91 0.24
CA ASN A 99 48.40 45.03 0.38
C ASN A 99 48.42 44.03 1.54
N GLY A 100 48.14 42.77 1.20
CA GLY A 100 48.47 41.59 2.01
C GLY A 100 47.74 40.36 1.50
N LEU A 101 48.45 39.48 0.79
CA LEU A 101 47.92 38.23 0.26
C LEU A 101 47.46 37.32 1.40
N VAL A 102 46.16 37.31 1.73
CA VAL A 102 45.57 36.38 2.69
C VAL A 102 44.76 35.33 1.93
N LYS A 103 45.37 34.14 1.80
CA LYS A 103 44.69 32.90 1.40
C LYS A 103 43.69 32.51 2.50
N VAL A 104 42.41 32.81 2.31
CA VAL A 104 41.34 32.10 3.03
C VAL A 104 40.38 31.56 1.97
N THR A 105 40.64 30.33 1.54
CA THR A 105 39.70 29.54 0.74
C THR A 105 39.33 28.30 1.52
N ALA A 106 38.21 28.38 2.24
CA ALA A 106 37.46 27.21 2.66
C ALA A 106 36.01 27.41 2.22
N VAL A 107 35.74 27.18 0.94
CA VAL A 107 34.37 26.96 0.47
C VAL A 107 33.92 25.64 1.10
N MET A 108 33.26 25.70 2.26
CA MET A 108 32.73 24.50 2.89
C MET A 108 31.62 23.93 2.01
N LYS A 109 31.88 22.80 1.37
CA LYS A 109 30.88 22.04 0.61
C LYS A 109 30.20 21.08 1.58
N LEU A 110 28.88 20.87 1.45
CA LEU A 110 28.20 19.80 2.17
C LEU A 110 28.62 18.48 1.50
N ASP A 111 29.48 17.70 2.17
CA ASP A 111 29.87 16.37 1.70
C ASP A 111 29.31 15.32 2.66
N LEU A 112 28.09 14.86 2.35
CA LEU A 112 27.41 13.84 3.15
C LEU A 112 28.17 12.50 3.11
N GLY A 113 28.94 12.23 2.04
CA GLY A 113 29.79 11.04 1.94
C GLY A 113 30.92 11.07 2.95
N ALA A 114 31.60 12.20 3.11
CA ALA A 114 32.66 12.38 4.10
C ALA A 114 32.15 12.30 5.56
N VAL A 115 30.91 12.75 5.83
CA VAL A 115 30.27 12.61 7.14
C VAL A 115 29.97 11.14 7.47
N LEU A 116 29.55 10.36 6.46
CA LEU A 116 29.28 8.93 6.61
C LEU A 116 30.57 8.08 6.69
N GLU A 117 31.60 8.40 5.89
CA GLU A 117 32.93 7.77 5.98
C GLU A 117 33.62 8.02 7.33
N GLY A 118 33.36 9.18 7.96
CA GLY A 118 33.83 9.48 9.32
C GLY A 118 33.25 8.54 10.38
N LEU A 119 32.01 8.05 10.19
CA LEU A 119 31.33 7.13 11.11
C LEU A 119 31.80 5.67 10.95
N ASP A 120 32.13 5.24 9.72
CA ASP A 120 32.68 3.91 9.43
C ASP A 120 34.11 3.74 9.97
N ASN A 121 34.92 4.81 9.96
CA ASN A 121 36.31 4.75 10.43
C ASN A 121 36.46 4.63 11.96
N LEU A 122 35.43 4.97 12.75
CA LEU A 122 35.46 4.79 14.21
C LEU A 122 35.39 3.32 14.62
N GLN A 123 34.81 2.45 13.79
CA GLN A 123 34.72 1.01 14.06
C GLN A 123 36.09 0.31 13.98
N LYS A 124 37.05 0.88 13.23
CA LYS A 124 38.42 0.36 13.10
C LYS A 124 39.36 0.77 14.24
N VAL A 125 38.97 1.69 15.11
CA VAL A 125 39.83 2.25 16.16
C VAL A 125 39.65 1.53 17.51
N LEU A 126 38.67 0.64 17.65
CA LEU A 126 38.39 -0.04 18.91
C LEU A 126 39.32 -1.23 19.24
N GLU A 127 40.24 -1.62 18.35
CA GLU A 127 41.08 -2.83 18.55
C GLU A 127 42.58 -2.61 18.77
N SER A 128 43.11 -1.38 18.84
CA SER A 128 44.55 -1.24 19.12
C SER A 128 44.96 0.00 19.90
N THR A 129 45.68 -0.26 20.99
CA THR A 129 46.35 0.66 21.90
C THR A 129 47.28 1.65 21.18
N VAL A 130 47.14 2.94 21.53
CA VAL A 130 48.12 4.04 21.56
C VAL A 130 49.23 4.10 20.49
N GLN A 131 49.28 5.28 19.84
CA GLN A 131 50.33 5.86 19.00
C GLN A 131 50.47 5.28 17.58
N VAL A 132 49.97 6.03 16.58
CA VAL A 132 50.76 6.65 15.49
C VAL A 132 49.84 7.62 14.70
N ALA A 133 50.31 8.88 14.59
CA ALA A 133 50.03 9.95 13.61
C ALA A 133 48.60 10.06 13.01
N GLY A 134 47.80 11.10 13.28
CA GLY A 134 48.12 12.51 13.05
C GLY A 134 48.02 12.84 11.55
N THR A 135 46.80 13.08 11.00
CA THR A 135 46.58 13.93 9.80
C THR A 135 45.12 14.12 9.32
N VAL A 136 44.06 13.51 9.88
CA VAL A 136 42.70 13.69 9.31
C VAL A 136 41.70 14.36 10.26
N TYR A 137 42.04 14.53 11.54
CA TYR A 137 41.08 14.96 12.57
C TYR A 137 41.10 16.47 12.92
N GLU A 138 41.99 17.28 12.31
CA GLU A 138 42.14 18.71 12.67
C GLU A 138 41.56 19.71 11.65
N GLY A 139 41.06 19.27 10.49
CA GLY A 139 40.61 20.20 9.45
C GLY A 139 39.16 20.72 9.58
N ALA A 140 38.30 20.02 10.32
CA ALA A 140 36.86 20.30 10.35
C ALA A 140 36.32 20.84 11.69
N CYS A 141 37.13 20.82 12.76
CA CYS A 141 36.72 21.24 14.11
C CYS A 141 37.51 22.43 14.69
N THR A 142 38.44 23.04 13.94
CA THR A 142 39.10 24.27 14.38
C THR A 142 38.15 25.46 14.26
N LEU A 143 37.21 25.56 15.21
CA LEU A 143 36.61 26.80 15.72
C LEU A 143 35.89 26.55 17.06
N LEU A 144 36.26 25.51 17.82
CA LEU A 144 35.68 25.17 19.13
C LEU A 144 36.44 25.75 20.34
N GLU A 145 37.35 26.71 20.14
CA GLU A 145 37.95 27.46 21.24
C GLU A 145 37.75 28.97 21.07
N SER A 146 36.57 29.45 21.46
CA SER A 146 36.44 30.78 22.05
C SER A 146 35.30 30.77 23.07
N GLY A 147 35.67 30.59 24.34
CA GLY A 147 34.93 31.13 25.48
C GLY A 147 33.94 30.20 26.17
N ARG A 148 34.43 29.42 27.15
CA ARG A 148 33.62 29.11 28.34
C ARG A 148 33.29 30.41 29.06
N GLY A 149 32.01 30.63 29.36
CA GLY A 149 31.58 31.43 30.49
C GLY A 149 30.62 32.57 30.17
N THR A 150 29.55 32.62 30.97
CA THR A 150 28.72 33.79 31.30
C THR A 150 27.62 34.20 30.33
N LEU A 151 26.54 34.67 30.94
CA LEU A 151 25.17 34.80 30.47
C LEU A 151 24.93 35.93 29.45
N ASP A 152 25.95 36.35 28.69
CA ASP A 152 25.90 37.58 27.87
C ASP A 152 25.91 37.37 26.33
N SER A 153 25.84 36.13 25.84
CA SER A 153 26.00 35.85 24.39
C SER A 153 24.75 36.11 23.51
N LEU A 154 23.69 36.74 24.01
CA LEU A 154 22.53 37.11 23.18
C LEU A 154 22.76 38.34 22.28
N LYS A 155 23.98 38.92 22.26
CA LYS A 155 24.27 40.13 21.46
C LYS A 155 25.53 40.10 20.59
N GLU A 156 26.24 38.97 20.46
CA GLU A 156 27.42 38.92 19.57
C GLU A 156 27.09 38.42 18.16
N ARG A 157 26.89 39.41 17.27
CA ARG A 157 27.20 39.43 15.83
C ARG A 157 26.89 38.16 15.02
N TYR A 158 25.69 38.15 14.44
CA TYR A 158 25.35 37.36 13.26
C TYR A 158 26.09 37.91 12.02
N GLY A 159 27.32 37.45 11.79
CA GLY A 159 28.00 37.68 10.51
C GLY A 159 27.32 36.89 9.37
N PRO A 160 27.19 37.47 8.16
CA PRO A 160 26.72 36.74 6.99
C PRO A 160 27.69 35.60 6.65
N GLY A 161 27.18 34.39 6.35
CA GLY A 161 28.00 33.29 5.77
C GLY A 161 28.47 32.16 6.69
N LYS A 162 28.25 32.18 8.02
CA LYS A 162 28.78 31.11 8.91
C LYS A 162 27.88 29.86 8.92
N LYS A 163 28.35 28.80 8.27
CA LYS A 163 27.76 27.45 8.27
C LYS A 163 27.86 26.81 9.64
N ARG A 164 26.74 26.29 10.15
CA ARG A 164 26.67 25.63 11.46
C ARG A 164 26.68 24.10 11.31
N SER A 165 27.36 23.43 12.23
CA SER A 165 27.50 21.97 12.27
C SER A 165 26.18 21.26 12.57
N TRP A 166 25.29 21.87 13.38
CA TRP A 166 24.00 21.27 13.72
C TRP A 166 23.12 21.01 12.50
N TYR A 167 23.12 21.91 11.51
CA TYR A 167 22.32 21.75 10.31
C TYR A 167 22.79 20.55 9.49
N ALA A 168 24.11 20.43 9.29
CA ALA A 168 24.69 19.29 8.57
C ALA A 168 24.41 17.97 9.30
N ALA A 169 24.47 17.97 10.64
CA ALA A 169 24.17 16.80 11.45
C ALA A 169 22.69 16.39 11.38
N VAL A 170 21.74 17.35 11.44
CA VAL A 170 20.30 17.06 11.24
C VAL A 170 20.03 16.54 9.82
N ARG A 171 20.71 17.08 8.80
CA ARG A 171 20.62 16.58 7.42
C ARG A 171 21.10 15.14 7.28
N ALA A 172 22.26 14.83 7.84
CA ALA A 172 22.79 13.47 7.84
C ALA A 172 21.87 12.51 8.61
N ALA A 173 21.33 12.94 9.75
CA ALA A 173 20.35 12.18 10.53
C ALA A 173 19.08 11.86 9.72
N ASN A 174 18.55 12.85 8.98
CA ASN A 174 17.41 12.66 8.07
C ASN A 174 17.71 11.62 6.97
N VAL A 175 18.90 11.66 6.37
CA VAL A 175 19.31 10.70 5.33
C VAL A 175 19.41 9.28 5.89
N LEU A 176 20.04 9.11 7.06
CA LEU A 176 20.18 7.82 7.72
C LEU A 176 18.81 7.22 8.12
N ALA A 177 17.91 8.07 8.64
CA ALA A 177 16.55 7.65 8.96
C ALA A 177 15.76 7.25 7.71
N GLN A 178 15.86 8.02 6.61
CA GLN A 178 15.22 7.67 5.33
C GLN A 178 15.77 6.39 4.71
N ALA A 179 17.05 6.08 4.92
CA ALA A 179 17.70 4.86 4.46
C ALA A 179 17.44 3.64 5.34
N GLY A 180 16.72 3.78 6.46
CA GLY A 180 16.51 2.68 7.42
C GLY A 180 17.75 2.31 8.24
N GLN A 181 18.82 3.10 8.17
CA GLN A 181 20.08 2.87 8.90
C GLN A 181 19.97 3.36 10.34
N LEU A 182 19.08 2.75 11.12
CA LEU A 182 18.72 3.21 12.46
C LEU A 182 19.87 3.13 13.47
N GLN A 183 20.81 2.20 13.29
CA GLN A 183 22.00 2.08 14.14
C GLN A 183 22.96 3.26 13.91
N ASP A 184 23.21 3.60 12.65
CA ASP A 184 24.07 4.73 12.28
C ASP A 184 23.40 6.06 12.64
N PHE A 185 22.09 6.16 12.46
CA PHE A 185 21.26 7.27 12.93
C PHE A 185 21.44 7.48 14.45
N ASN A 186 21.28 6.42 15.25
CA ASN A 186 21.41 6.49 16.71
C ASN A 186 22.84 6.87 17.13
N ARG A 187 23.86 6.32 16.46
CA ARG A 187 25.27 6.67 16.69
C ARG A 187 25.52 8.16 16.42
N LEU A 188 25.08 8.65 15.26
CA LEU A 188 25.26 10.04 14.85
C LEU A 188 24.65 11.01 15.87
N ILE A 189 23.41 10.76 16.32
CA ILE A 189 22.75 11.68 17.25
C ILE A 189 23.41 11.71 18.63
N CYS A 190 23.93 10.58 19.11
CA CYS A 190 24.55 10.47 20.44
C CYS A 190 25.97 11.05 20.47
N GLU A 191 26.70 10.91 19.37
CA GLU A 191 28.11 11.33 19.24
C GLU A 191 28.27 12.73 18.63
N ALA A 192 27.19 13.35 18.15
CA ALA A 192 27.24 14.68 17.54
C ALA A 192 27.83 15.74 18.51
N PRO A 193 28.88 16.48 18.12
CA PRO A 193 29.44 17.56 18.94
C PRO A 193 28.43 18.68 19.24
N CYS A 194 27.42 18.82 18.38
CA CYS A 194 26.31 19.76 18.53
C CYS A 194 25.10 19.17 19.27
N ARG A 195 25.20 18.01 19.92
CA ARG A 195 24.07 17.36 20.61
C ARG A 195 23.37 18.21 21.67
N ARG A 196 24.08 19.21 22.22
CA ARG A 196 23.55 20.21 23.18
C ARG A 196 22.99 21.49 22.52
N ASP A 197 23.09 21.62 21.20
CA ASP A 197 22.53 22.76 20.46
C ASP A 197 21.00 22.62 20.40
N PRO A 198 20.23 23.63 20.83
CA PRO A 198 18.77 23.56 20.80
C PRO A 198 18.23 23.27 19.40
N LEU A 199 18.79 23.88 18.35
CA LEU A 199 18.32 23.69 16.98
C LEU A 199 18.62 22.27 16.47
N PHE A 200 19.73 21.67 16.90
CA PHE A 200 19.99 20.25 16.63
C PHE A 200 18.88 19.37 17.23
N GLN A 201 18.58 19.58 18.52
CA GLN A 201 17.59 18.79 19.24
C GLN A 201 16.19 18.95 18.67
N TRP A 202 15.80 20.16 18.30
CA TRP A 202 14.53 20.43 17.60
C TRP A 202 14.39 19.56 16.35
N GLY A 203 15.44 19.48 15.52
CA GLY A 203 15.47 18.65 14.32
C GLY A 203 15.37 17.16 14.61
N ILE A 204 16.14 16.67 15.59
CA ILE A 204 16.10 15.24 15.97
C ILE A 204 14.75 14.86 16.58
N CYS A 205 14.16 15.70 17.44
CA CYS A 205 12.84 15.44 18.04
C CYS A 205 11.75 15.39 16.98
N HIS A 206 11.82 16.26 15.98
CA HIS A 206 10.91 16.23 14.83
C HIS A 206 11.02 14.90 14.07
N LEU A 207 12.24 14.47 13.76
CA LEU A 207 12.49 13.22 13.04
C LEU A 207 12.04 11.97 13.83
N LEU A 208 12.30 11.92 15.14
CA LEU A 208 11.82 10.85 16.01
C LEU A 208 10.29 10.82 16.10
N CYS A 209 9.64 11.99 16.06
CA CYS A 209 8.18 12.07 16.00
C CYS A 209 7.63 11.52 14.68
N GLU A 210 8.27 11.80 13.55
CA GLU A 210 7.93 11.23 12.24
C GLU A 210 8.08 9.71 12.25
N ILE A 211 9.19 9.18 12.78
CA ILE A 211 9.41 7.72 12.92
C ILE A 211 8.33 7.09 13.80
N ALA A 212 8.01 7.69 14.96
CA ALA A 212 7.00 7.14 15.87
C ALA A 212 5.57 7.16 15.28
N SER A 213 5.25 8.17 14.46
CA SER A 213 3.91 8.39 13.91
C SER A 213 3.63 7.59 12.63
N ASP A 214 4.67 7.08 11.98
CA ASP A 214 4.56 6.40 10.69
C ASP A 214 4.49 4.88 10.85
N THR A 215 3.40 4.28 10.32
CA THR A 215 3.12 2.83 10.39
C THR A 215 4.04 2.00 9.49
N ILE A 216 4.84 2.62 8.63
CA ILE A 216 5.88 1.94 7.84
C ILE A 216 6.95 1.32 8.76
N TRP A 217 7.23 1.94 9.90
CA TRP A 217 8.21 1.43 10.86
C TRP A 217 7.61 0.32 11.72
N GLU A 218 8.43 -0.70 12.03
CA GLU A 218 8.02 -1.77 12.92
C GLU A 218 7.58 -1.21 14.29
N PRO A 219 6.58 -1.82 14.96
CA PRO A 219 6.11 -1.36 16.27
C PRO A 219 7.23 -1.19 17.31
N ALA A 220 8.26 -2.05 17.25
CA ALA A 220 9.44 -1.95 18.12
C ALA A 220 10.26 -0.68 17.85
N VAL A 221 10.50 -0.33 16.59
CA VAL A 221 11.23 0.89 16.19
C VAL A 221 10.46 2.14 16.59
N ARG A 222 9.14 2.14 16.38
CA ARG A 222 8.25 3.25 16.75
C ARG A 222 8.22 3.47 18.25
N LYS A 223 8.18 2.39 19.03
CA LYS A 223 8.30 2.43 20.48
C LYS A 223 9.64 3.00 20.93
N LEU A 224 10.75 2.52 20.34
CA LEU A 224 12.09 3.03 20.64
C LEU A 224 12.24 4.52 20.33
N ALA A 225 11.61 5.02 19.26
CA ALA A 225 11.60 6.46 18.96
C ALA A 225 10.89 7.28 20.04
N VAL A 226 9.79 6.77 20.60
CA VAL A 226 9.08 7.37 21.74
C VAL A 226 9.95 7.35 23.01
N GLU A 227 10.61 6.22 23.30
CA GLU A 227 11.51 6.08 24.44
C GLU A 227 12.70 7.05 24.36
N LEU A 228 13.29 7.19 23.16
CA LEU A 228 14.40 8.09 22.90
C LEU A 228 14.00 9.57 23.09
N LEU A 229 12.79 9.97 22.67
CA LEU A 229 12.23 11.29 23.01
C LEU A 229 12.17 11.50 24.54
N GLY A 230 11.84 10.45 25.29
CA GLY A 230 11.88 10.47 26.77
C GLY A 230 13.29 10.67 27.33
N VAL A 231 14.30 10.02 26.76
CA VAL A 231 15.72 10.18 27.15
C VAL A 231 16.19 11.61 26.90
N LEU A 232 15.92 12.17 25.71
CA LEU A 232 16.29 13.54 25.33
C LEU A 232 15.72 14.59 26.30
N ASN A 233 14.57 14.33 26.92
CA ASN A 233 13.95 15.25 27.88
C ASN A 233 14.52 15.12 29.32
N ARG A 234 15.07 13.96 29.69
CA ARG A 234 15.52 13.64 31.07
C ARG A 234 17.02 13.91 31.29
N ASP A 235 17.84 13.59 30.31
CA ASP A 235 19.30 13.58 30.46
C ASP A 235 19.93 14.94 30.09
N ASP A 236 19.66 15.93 30.94
CA ASP A 236 20.17 17.30 30.81
C ASP A 236 21.71 17.40 30.69
N PRO A 237 22.51 16.59 31.41
CA PRO A 237 23.96 16.57 31.20
C PRO A 237 24.35 16.23 29.77
N GLU A 238 23.66 15.31 29.10
CA GLU A 238 23.98 14.91 27.74
C GLU A 238 23.33 15.81 26.68
N TRP A 239 22.05 16.19 26.88
CA TRP A 239 21.19 16.85 25.91
C TRP A 239 20.79 18.28 26.28
N GLY A 240 21.45 18.94 27.22
CA GLY A 240 21.21 20.36 27.49
C GLY A 240 19.88 20.67 28.21
N LYS A 241 19.64 21.96 28.48
CA LYS A 241 18.57 22.42 29.41
C LYS A 241 17.60 23.44 28.78
N ASP A 242 17.55 23.51 27.46
CA ASP A 242 16.74 24.52 26.78
C ASP A 242 15.23 24.29 27.03
N LYS A 243 14.56 25.28 27.60
CA LYS A 243 13.15 25.17 27.99
C LYS A 243 12.21 25.05 26.78
N SER A 244 12.57 25.64 25.64
CA SER A 244 11.75 25.58 24.42
C SER A 244 11.78 24.17 23.82
N VAL A 245 12.95 23.52 23.83
CA VAL A 245 13.12 22.13 23.37
C VAL A 245 12.34 21.17 24.25
N LYS A 246 12.44 21.30 25.59
CA LYS A 246 11.69 20.45 26.52
C LYS A 246 10.18 20.58 26.35
N SER A 247 9.70 21.81 26.20
CA SER A 247 8.28 22.08 25.92
C SER A 247 7.84 21.45 24.59
N TRP A 248 8.70 21.46 23.57
CA TRP A 248 8.43 20.81 22.29
C TRP A 248 8.35 19.29 22.40
N ILE A 249 9.31 18.66 23.09
CA ILE A 249 9.31 17.21 23.32
C ILE A 249 8.03 16.78 24.04
N LEU A 250 7.62 17.50 25.08
CA LEU A 250 6.38 17.21 25.80
C LEU A 250 5.13 17.36 24.92
N ASN A 251 5.10 18.34 24.01
CA ASN A 251 4.01 18.51 23.06
C ASN A 251 3.96 17.35 22.06
N ILE A 252 5.12 16.95 21.51
CA ILE A 252 5.25 15.77 20.63
C ILE A 252 4.72 14.51 21.33
N ILE A 253 5.20 14.20 22.54
CA ILE A 253 4.78 13.01 23.29
C ILE A 253 3.28 13.09 23.61
N GLY A 254 2.79 14.29 23.98
CA GLY A 254 1.36 14.60 24.15
C GLY A 254 0.52 14.20 22.94
N ARG A 255 1.01 14.51 21.74
CA ARG A 255 0.35 14.20 20.47
C ARG A 255 0.36 12.70 20.18
N LEU A 256 1.49 12.03 20.39
CA LEU A 256 1.61 10.56 20.22
C LEU A 256 0.67 9.79 21.16
N GLY A 257 0.45 10.31 22.38
CA GLY A 257 -0.52 9.75 23.35
C GLY A 257 -2.01 9.98 23.01
N ALA A 258 -2.30 10.74 21.96
CA ALA A 258 -3.65 10.99 21.44
C ALA A 258 -3.94 10.24 20.12
N VAL A 259 -2.95 9.56 19.54
CA VAL A 259 -3.11 8.76 18.31
C VAL A 259 -3.85 7.45 18.63
N SER A 260 -4.60 6.92 17.66
CA SER A 260 -5.39 5.68 17.79
C SER A 260 -4.56 4.39 17.83
N ASP A 261 -3.25 4.47 17.63
CA ASP A 261 -2.33 3.32 17.61
C ASP A 261 -1.97 2.88 19.03
N GLN A 262 -2.33 1.66 19.40
CA GLN A 262 -2.23 1.17 20.76
C GLN A 262 -0.79 1.12 21.31
N VAL A 263 0.21 0.76 20.51
CA VAL A 263 1.60 0.55 20.97
C VAL A 263 2.31 1.88 21.26
N VAL A 264 2.15 2.84 20.35
CA VAL A 264 2.77 4.18 20.47
C VAL A 264 2.04 5.00 21.53
N CYS A 265 0.72 4.86 21.60
CA CYS A 265 -0.13 5.62 22.50
C CYS A 265 0.05 5.20 23.97
N GLU A 266 0.19 3.90 24.25
CA GLU A 266 0.50 3.40 25.60
C GLU A 266 1.87 3.90 26.09
N SER A 267 2.92 3.73 25.27
CA SER A 267 4.30 4.15 25.59
C SER A 267 4.39 5.68 25.82
N ALA A 268 3.72 6.48 24.98
CA ALA A 268 3.69 7.93 25.14
C ALA A 268 2.90 8.38 26.38
N ARG A 269 1.79 7.69 26.72
CA ARG A 269 1.01 7.97 27.94
C ARG A 269 1.78 7.62 29.21
N GLU A 270 2.59 6.57 29.21
CA GLU A 270 3.48 6.23 30.33
C GLU A 270 4.53 7.33 30.55
N LEU A 271 5.23 7.75 29.50
CA LEU A 271 6.18 8.86 29.60
C LEU A 271 5.52 10.16 30.08
N LEU A 272 4.31 10.48 29.62
CA LEU A 272 3.58 11.67 30.10
C LEU A 272 3.19 11.58 31.56
N LYS A 273 2.90 10.38 32.10
CA LYS A 273 2.63 10.21 33.54
C LYS A 273 3.88 10.50 34.36
N ASP A 274 5.04 10.05 33.89
CA ASP A 274 6.34 10.33 34.53
C ASP A 274 6.67 11.83 34.51
N PHE A 275 6.27 12.57 33.46
CA PHE A 275 6.53 14.01 33.34
C PHE A 275 5.48 14.92 34.01
N LYS A 276 4.28 14.41 34.33
CA LYS A 276 3.16 15.19 34.89
C LYS A 276 3.32 15.62 36.36
N GLN A 277 4.43 15.31 37.02
CA GLN A 277 4.74 15.87 38.34
C GLN A 277 5.24 17.33 38.31
N GLU A 278 5.52 17.93 37.14
CA GLU A 278 6.27 19.21 37.12
C GLU A 278 5.70 20.44 36.39
N GLN A 279 4.57 20.44 35.64
CA GLN A 279 3.96 21.72 35.18
C GLN A 279 2.56 21.63 34.53
N GLY A 280 1.85 22.76 34.54
CA GLY A 280 0.44 22.98 34.14
C GLY A 280 0.13 22.93 32.62
N PRO A 281 -1.06 23.40 32.19
CA PRO A 281 -1.67 23.01 30.91
C PRO A 281 -0.91 23.59 29.71
N ALA A 282 -0.38 22.72 28.85
CA ALA A 282 0.32 23.11 27.63
C ALA A 282 -0.66 23.64 26.56
N THR A 283 -0.39 24.84 26.06
CA THR A 283 -1.09 25.50 24.96
C THR A 283 -0.88 24.72 23.65
N SER A 284 -1.96 24.23 23.04
CA SER A 284 -1.91 23.50 21.76
C SER A 284 -1.78 24.47 20.58
N LEU A 285 -0.57 24.66 20.08
CA LEU A 285 -0.37 25.20 18.73
C LEU A 285 -0.23 24.02 17.76
N PHE A 286 -1.16 23.94 16.81
CA PHE A 286 -1.31 22.84 15.85
C PHE A 286 -0.51 23.10 14.58
N TYR A 287 0.67 22.50 14.47
CA TYR A 287 1.39 22.39 13.18
C TYR A 287 1.24 20.95 12.66
N PRO A 288 0.90 20.73 11.38
CA PRO A 288 0.82 19.39 10.82
C PRO A 288 2.15 18.65 10.97
N LEU A 289 2.15 17.51 11.65
CA LEU A 289 3.23 16.55 11.50
C LEU A 289 3.04 15.92 10.13
N THR A 290 4.06 16.00 9.29
CA THR A 290 4.08 15.27 8.04
C THR A 290 4.58 13.86 8.30
N ASN A 291 3.68 12.92 8.57
CA ASN A 291 3.89 11.57 8.04
C ASN A 291 4.04 11.78 6.54
N HIS A 292 5.23 11.53 5.98
CA HIS A 292 5.66 11.81 4.61
C HIS A 292 4.66 12.63 3.79
N LEU A 293 4.98 13.89 3.47
CA LEU A 293 4.24 14.65 2.45
C LEU A 293 3.81 13.68 1.37
N ALA A 294 2.50 13.43 1.25
CA ALA A 294 1.97 12.66 0.14
C ALA A 294 2.53 13.35 -1.09
N LEU A 295 3.44 12.68 -1.78
CA LEU A 295 4.02 13.21 -3.00
C LEU A 295 2.82 13.55 -3.89
N PRO A 296 2.75 14.78 -4.45
CA PRO A 296 1.74 15.04 -5.45
C PRO A 296 1.87 13.93 -6.48
N THR A 297 0.78 13.18 -6.69
CA THR A 297 0.65 12.03 -7.60
C THR A 297 1.03 12.37 -9.05
N SER A 298 1.39 13.62 -9.32
CA SER A 298 2.07 14.07 -10.52
C SER A 298 2.90 15.33 -10.24
N SER A 299 4.23 15.19 -10.14
CA SER A 299 5.16 16.30 -10.39
C SER A 299 6.29 15.82 -11.29
N PRO A 300 6.35 16.28 -12.56
CA PRO A 300 7.41 15.92 -13.51
C PRO A 300 8.83 16.30 -13.04
N ILE A 301 8.94 17.16 -12.02
CA ILE A 301 10.20 17.69 -11.50
C ILE A 301 10.78 16.78 -10.41
N LEU A 302 9.93 16.12 -9.61
CA LEU A 302 10.37 15.16 -8.56
C LEU A 302 10.88 13.85 -9.15
N ALA A 303 10.31 13.42 -10.28
CA ALA A 303 10.76 12.26 -11.05
C ALA A 303 12.21 12.41 -11.60
N ARG A 304 12.72 13.65 -11.70
CA ARG A 304 14.08 13.93 -12.17
C ARG A 304 15.15 13.92 -11.06
N VAL A 305 14.78 13.87 -9.78
CA VAL A 305 15.68 14.21 -8.65
C VAL A 305 16.03 13.02 -7.74
N HIS A 306 15.25 11.94 -7.67
CA HIS A 306 15.58 10.79 -6.81
C HIS A 306 16.22 9.61 -7.57
N LYS A 307 17.41 9.20 -7.12
CA LYS A 307 18.08 7.93 -7.49
C LYS A 307 17.62 6.74 -6.64
N ILE A 308 16.36 6.72 -6.22
CA ILE A 308 15.60 5.48 -5.97
C ILE A 308 14.59 5.48 -7.12
N PRO A 309 14.55 4.45 -7.99
CA PRO A 309 13.58 4.44 -9.09
C PRO A 309 12.18 4.61 -8.48
N PRO A 310 11.41 5.66 -8.85
CA PRO A 310 10.06 5.88 -8.32
C PRO A 310 9.18 4.62 -8.41
N LEU A 311 9.48 3.75 -9.37
CA LEU A 311 8.89 2.44 -9.54
C LEU A 311 9.00 1.53 -8.30
N ASP A 312 10.18 1.40 -7.67
CA ASP A 312 10.37 0.42 -6.59
C ASP A 312 9.63 0.81 -5.31
N TYR A 313 9.49 2.12 -5.05
CA TYR A 313 8.65 2.63 -3.97
C TYR A 313 7.15 2.33 -4.20
N ASP A 314 6.62 2.59 -5.40
CA ASP A 314 5.21 2.32 -5.70
C ASP A 314 4.90 0.81 -5.76
N LEU A 315 5.87 -0.02 -6.16
CA LEU A 315 5.78 -1.47 -6.04
C LEU A 315 5.75 -1.92 -4.58
N HIS A 316 6.53 -1.30 -3.70
CA HIS A 316 6.47 -1.58 -2.27
C HIS A 316 5.10 -1.22 -1.68
N ARG A 317 4.54 -0.05 -2.05
CA ARG A 317 3.19 0.35 -1.64
C ARG A 317 2.13 -0.64 -2.12
N LEU A 318 2.20 -1.05 -3.39
CA LEU A 318 1.29 -2.06 -3.93
C LEU A 318 1.40 -3.39 -3.18
N ARG A 319 2.63 -3.83 -2.86
CA ARG A 319 2.88 -5.04 -2.08
C ARG A 319 2.21 -5.00 -0.72
N VAL A 320 2.43 -3.93 0.06
CA VAL A 320 1.83 -3.77 1.40
C VAL A 320 0.30 -3.81 1.32
N LEU A 321 -0.28 -3.02 0.42
CA LEU A 321 -1.73 -2.99 0.19
C LEU A 321 -2.30 -4.38 -0.12
N ARG A 322 -1.62 -5.16 -0.97
CA ARG A 322 -2.07 -6.51 -1.35
C ARG A 322 -1.94 -7.53 -0.23
N LEU A 323 -0.91 -7.43 0.60
CA LEU A 323 -0.72 -8.32 1.76
C LEU A 323 -1.73 -8.03 2.88
N GLU A 324 -2.15 -6.78 3.06
CA GLU A 324 -3.20 -6.42 4.02
C GLU A 324 -4.59 -6.91 3.57
N GLN A 325 -4.91 -6.78 2.28
CA GLN A 325 -6.20 -7.19 1.71
C GLN A 325 -6.42 -8.71 1.67
N SER A 326 -5.39 -9.53 1.91
CA SER A 326 -5.46 -10.99 1.75
C SER A 326 -5.90 -11.75 3.00
N GLN A 327 -6.37 -11.08 4.06
CA GLN A 327 -6.94 -11.75 5.24
C GLN A 327 -8.23 -12.50 4.85
N LYS A 328 -8.07 -13.72 4.33
CA LYS A 328 -9.15 -14.70 4.16
C LYS A 328 -9.09 -15.72 5.29
N ALA A 329 -10.25 -15.99 5.85
CA ALA A 329 -10.42 -16.79 7.05
C ALA A 329 -10.19 -18.32 6.85
N VAL A 330 -10.47 -18.86 5.66
CA VAL A 330 -10.24 -20.29 5.32
C VAL A 330 -9.60 -20.43 3.95
N TYR A 331 -8.53 -21.23 3.86
CA TYR A 331 -7.93 -21.62 2.58
C TYR A 331 -7.52 -23.09 2.60
N ILE A 332 -8.07 -23.85 1.65
CA ILE A 332 -7.71 -25.24 1.40
C ILE A 332 -7.02 -25.34 0.04
N PRO A 333 -5.77 -25.85 -0.02
CA PRO A 333 -5.06 -26.03 -1.28
C PRO A 333 -5.88 -26.91 -2.25
N PRO A 334 -6.23 -26.40 -3.45
CA PRO A 334 -6.99 -27.17 -4.42
C PRO A 334 -6.11 -28.23 -5.10
N MET A 335 -6.72 -29.39 -5.33
CA MET A 335 -6.16 -30.41 -6.21
C MET A 335 -6.68 -30.16 -7.63
N ALA A 336 -5.92 -30.57 -8.63
CA ALA A 336 -6.29 -30.42 -10.02
C ALA A 336 -5.85 -31.62 -10.85
N LYS A 337 -6.50 -31.79 -12.00
CA LYS A 337 -6.14 -32.75 -13.04
C LYS A 337 -5.64 -32.01 -14.29
N PRO A 338 -4.87 -32.66 -15.19
CA PRO A 338 -4.13 -31.94 -16.23
C PRO A 338 -5.02 -31.35 -17.34
N ASN A 339 -6.20 -31.91 -17.58
CA ASN A 339 -7.16 -31.42 -18.57
C ASN A 339 -8.56 -32.02 -18.31
N LEU A 340 -9.56 -31.58 -19.06
CA LEU A 340 -10.95 -32.04 -18.91
C LEU A 340 -11.14 -33.54 -19.17
N LYS A 341 -10.28 -34.16 -19.99
CA LYS A 341 -10.36 -35.58 -20.39
C LYS A 341 -9.62 -36.51 -19.43
N ALA A 342 -8.79 -35.96 -18.54
CA ALA A 342 -8.02 -36.74 -17.58
C ALA A 342 -8.93 -37.42 -16.55
N LYS A 343 -8.50 -38.60 -16.07
CA LYS A 343 -9.23 -39.36 -15.06
C LYS A 343 -9.12 -38.67 -13.72
N ASP A 344 -10.10 -38.88 -12.85
CA ASP A 344 -10.15 -38.23 -11.53
C ASP A 344 -9.10 -38.78 -10.54
N ASN A 345 -8.34 -39.82 -10.92
CA ASN A 345 -7.21 -40.33 -10.16
C ASN A 345 -5.89 -39.63 -10.49
N ASP A 346 -5.83 -38.86 -11.60
CA ASP A 346 -4.62 -38.17 -12.06
C ASP A 346 -4.53 -36.77 -11.40
N LEU A 347 -4.57 -36.73 -10.07
CA LEU A 347 -4.59 -35.50 -9.29
C LEU A 347 -3.20 -35.03 -8.90
N PHE A 348 -3.00 -33.71 -8.91
CA PHE A 348 -1.81 -33.03 -8.40
C PHE A 348 -2.19 -31.76 -7.64
N SER A 349 -1.28 -31.27 -6.80
CA SER A 349 -1.42 -29.97 -6.14
C SER A 349 -1.40 -28.86 -7.19
N LEU A 350 -2.47 -28.06 -7.28
CA LEU A 350 -2.53 -26.96 -8.25
C LEU A 350 -1.42 -25.94 -7.99
N MET A 351 -1.12 -25.67 -6.73
CA MET A 351 -0.09 -24.69 -6.35
C MET A 351 1.31 -25.13 -6.78
N GLU A 352 1.68 -26.39 -6.54
CA GLU A 352 2.98 -26.94 -6.99
C GLU A 352 3.08 -26.89 -8.51
N LYS A 353 2.01 -27.27 -9.20
CA LYS A 353 1.95 -27.23 -10.66
C LYS A 353 2.06 -25.82 -11.22
N THR A 354 1.49 -24.83 -10.54
CA THR A 354 1.65 -23.42 -10.88
C THR A 354 3.10 -22.95 -10.67
N GLN A 355 3.78 -23.40 -9.62
CA GLN A 355 5.20 -23.07 -9.40
C GLN A 355 6.10 -23.68 -10.49
N GLU A 356 5.84 -24.93 -10.89
CA GLU A 356 6.52 -25.55 -12.05
C GLU A 356 6.29 -24.75 -13.33
N PHE A 357 5.04 -24.32 -13.57
CA PHE A 357 4.72 -23.45 -14.71
C PHE A 357 5.50 -22.14 -14.67
N LEU A 358 5.54 -21.46 -13.52
CA LEU A 358 6.26 -20.21 -13.33
C LEU A 358 7.77 -20.36 -13.54
N ALA A 359 8.35 -21.52 -13.23
CA ALA A 359 9.77 -21.81 -13.45
C ALA A 359 10.12 -22.30 -14.87
N SER A 360 9.13 -22.71 -15.67
CA SER A 360 9.33 -23.26 -17.03
C SER A 360 9.47 -22.19 -18.12
N GLU A 361 9.60 -22.57 -19.39
CA GLU A 361 9.51 -21.66 -20.54
C GLU A 361 8.06 -21.38 -21.00
N ARG A 362 7.07 -21.98 -20.32
CA ARG A 362 5.65 -21.79 -20.67
C ARG A 362 5.20 -20.36 -20.35
N GLN A 363 4.25 -19.87 -21.14
CA GLN A 363 3.76 -18.50 -21.08
C GLN A 363 2.35 -18.39 -20.53
N VAL A 364 1.46 -19.34 -20.83
CA VAL A 364 0.05 -19.29 -20.39
C VAL A 364 -0.33 -20.57 -19.65
N MET A 365 -0.91 -20.42 -18.47
CA MET A 365 -1.57 -21.47 -17.72
C MET A 365 -3.07 -21.18 -17.59
N LEU A 366 -3.91 -22.07 -18.11
CA LEU A 366 -5.36 -22.02 -17.96
C LEU A 366 -5.80 -22.82 -16.73
N VAL A 367 -6.45 -22.16 -15.78
CA VAL A 367 -7.03 -22.76 -14.59
C VAL A 367 -8.55 -22.87 -14.76
N LEU A 368 -9.02 -24.10 -14.89
CA LEU A 368 -10.44 -24.42 -15.07
C LEU A 368 -11.06 -24.92 -13.77
N GLY A 369 -12.38 -24.81 -13.68
CA GLY A 369 -13.18 -25.41 -12.63
C GLY A 369 -14.62 -24.90 -12.68
N ASP A 370 -15.53 -25.60 -12.04
CA ASP A 370 -16.93 -25.21 -11.98
C ASP A 370 -17.14 -23.91 -11.19
N SER A 371 -18.36 -23.35 -11.26
CA SER A 371 -18.75 -22.24 -10.39
C SER A 371 -18.55 -22.63 -8.91
N GLY A 372 -18.00 -21.73 -8.09
CA GLY A 372 -17.73 -22.02 -6.67
C GLY A 372 -16.55 -22.96 -6.39
N ALA A 373 -15.87 -23.52 -7.40
CA ALA A 373 -14.75 -24.46 -7.21
C ALA A 373 -13.49 -23.86 -6.55
N GLY A 374 -13.46 -22.55 -6.26
CA GLY A 374 -12.35 -21.90 -5.55
C GLY A 374 -11.27 -21.25 -6.42
N LYS A 375 -11.49 -21.09 -7.74
CA LYS A 375 -10.56 -20.43 -8.68
C LYS A 375 -10.07 -19.06 -8.19
N SER A 376 -11.00 -18.14 -7.88
CA SER A 376 -10.67 -16.80 -7.37
C SER A 376 -9.96 -16.82 -6.02
N THR A 377 -10.28 -17.81 -5.18
CA THR A 377 -9.62 -18.00 -3.89
C THR A 377 -8.19 -18.48 -4.06
N PHE A 378 -7.95 -19.43 -4.97
CA PHE A 378 -6.62 -19.84 -5.37
C PHE A 378 -5.80 -18.68 -5.95
N ASN A 379 -6.37 -17.91 -6.88
CA ASN A 379 -5.70 -16.77 -7.52
C ASN A 379 -5.26 -15.69 -6.52
N ARG A 380 -6.11 -15.33 -5.55
CA ARG A 380 -5.73 -14.37 -4.49
C ARG A 380 -4.66 -14.94 -3.56
N HIS A 381 -4.73 -16.22 -3.23
CA HIS A 381 -3.70 -16.86 -2.39
C HIS A 381 -2.36 -16.96 -3.12
N LEU A 382 -2.38 -17.22 -4.43
CA LEU A 382 -1.21 -17.17 -5.29
C LEU A 382 -0.60 -15.77 -5.33
N GLU A 383 -1.41 -14.72 -5.55
CA GLU A 383 -0.94 -13.34 -5.50
C GLU A 383 -0.26 -13.02 -4.17
N HIS A 384 -0.91 -13.35 -3.05
CA HIS A 384 -0.35 -13.16 -1.72
C HIS A 384 1.02 -13.84 -1.58
N ARG A 385 1.12 -15.13 -1.93
CA ARG A 385 2.38 -15.89 -1.85
C ARG A 385 3.49 -15.28 -2.73
N LEU A 386 3.16 -14.81 -3.93
CA LEU A 386 4.13 -14.18 -4.80
C LEU A 386 4.61 -12.83 -4.23
N TRP A 387 3.71 -12.02 -3.67
CA TRP A 387 4.09 -10.77 -3.00
C TRP A 387 4.87 -11.00 -1.69
N THR A 388 4.57 -12.05 -0.93
CA THR A 388 5.36 -12.41 0.26
C THR A 388 6.81 -12.69 -0.14
N ASN A 389 7.02 -13.43 -1.23
CA ASN A 389 8.33 -13.83 -1.72
C ASN A 389 9.01 -12.79 -2.62
N TYR A 390 8.33 -11.69 -2.95
CA TYR A 390 8.85 -10.64 -3.82
C TYR A 390 10.09 -9.98 -3.21
N LYS A 391 11.11 -9.79 -4.06
CA LYS A 391 12.33 -9.04 -3.76
C LYS A 391 12.46 -7.91 -4.78
N GLU A 392 13.14 -6.84 -4.42
CA GLU A 392 13.40 -5.71 -5.30
C GLU A 392 14.03 -6.16 -6.63
N GLY A 393 13.52 -5.65 -7.75
CA GLY A 393 13.89 -6.08 -9.10
C GLY A 393 13.37 -7.46 -9.52
N GLY A 394 12.64 -8.17 -8.67
CA GLY A 394 12.03 -9.47 -8.96
C GLY A 394 10.83 -9.39 -9.91
N VAL A 395 10.22 -10.56 -10.16
CA VAL A 395 9.03 -10.66 -11.01
C VAL A 395 7.82 -10.05 -10.29
N ILE A 396 7.12 -9.14 -10.96
CA ILE A 396 6.03 -8.36 -10.37
C ILE A 396 4.71 -9.14 -10.51
N PRO A 397 4.04 -9.52 -9.41
CA PRO A 397 2.71 -10.12 -9.47
C PRO A 397 1.66 -9.05 -9.75
N LEU A 398 0.74 -9.31 -10.68
CA LEU A 398 -0.34 -8.40 -11.01
C LEU A 398 -1.67 -9.15 -11.11
N PHE A 399 -2.48 -9.08 -10.07
CA PHE A 399 -3.85 -9.60 -10.09
C PHE A 399 -4.78 -8.68 -10.85
N ILE A 400 -5.55 -9.28 -11.76
CA ILE A 400 -6.43 -8.61 -12.70
C ILE A 400 -7.80 -9.27 -12.62
N ASN A 401 -8.78 -8.54 -12.08
CA ASN A 401 -10.18 -8.95 -12.12
C ASN A 401 -10.76 -8.60 -13.49
N LEU A 402 -10.80 -9.56 -14.44
CA LEU A 402 -11.17 -9.29 -15.83
C LEU A 402 -12.55 -8.62 -15.98
N PRO A 403 -13.61 -9.01 -15.24
CA PRO A 403 -14.90 -8.34 -15.28
C PRO A 403 -14.90 -6.87 -14.83
N ALA A 404 -13.91 -6.46 -14.03
CA ALA A 404 -13.80 -5.09 -13.52
C ALA A 404 -13.04 -4.15 -14.48
N ILE A 405 -12.47 -4.69 -15.56
CA ILE A 405 -11.74 -3.91 -16.56
C ILE A 405 -12.62 -3.71 -17.79
N ASP A 406 -12.80 -2.45 -18.18
CA ASP A 406 -13.40 -2.15 -19.47
C ASP A 406 -12.45 -2.61 -20.60
N ARG A 407 -12.99 -3.37 -21.55
CA ARG A 407 -12.26 -3.92 -22.70
C ARG A 407 -10.92 -4.58 -22.31
N PRO A 408 -10.94 -5.73 -21.61
CA PRO A 408 -9.72 -6.44 -21.24
C PRO A 408 -8.98 -7.04 -22.46
N ASP A 409 -9.60 -7.04 -23.64
CA ASP A 409 -8.96 -7.30 -24.93
C ASP A 409 -7.89 -6.25 -25.30
N LYS A 410 -7.87 -5.08 -24.65
CA LYS A 410 -7.00 -3.95 -24.98
C LYS A 410 -6.33 -3.32 -23.77
N ASP A 411 -5.00 -3.21 -23.83
CA ASP A 411 -4.13 -2.52 -22.87
C ASP A 411 -4.41 -2.85 -21.40
N MET A 412 -4.80 -4.10 -21.13
CA MET A 412 -5.27 -4.57 -19.84
C MET A 412 -4.22 -4.36 -18.73
N VAL A 413 -2.94 -4.61 -19.04
CA VAL A 413 -1.83 -4.45 -18.08
C VAL A 413 -1.66 -2.98 -17.71
N ALA A 414 -1.62 -2.08 -18.69
CA ALA A 414 -1.50 -0.64 -18.44
C ALA A 414 -2.71 -0.10 -17.67
N LYS A 415 -3.94 -0.54 -18.01
CA LYS A 415 -5.16 -0.17 -17.28
C LYS A 415 -5.10 -0.60 -15.82
N GLN A 416 -4.65 -1.83 -15.54
CA GLN A 416 -4.51 -2.29 -14.16
C GLN A 416 -3.43 -1.51 -13.40
N LEU A 417 -2.28 -1.22 -14.01
CA LEU A 417 -1.24 -0.42 -13.38
C LEU A 417 -1.69 1.03 -13.11
N ASN A 418 -2.41 1.63 -14.06
CA ASN A 418 -3.03 2.95 -13.87
C ASN A 418 -4.05 2.96 -12.73
N PHE A 419 -4.85 1.90 -12.58
CA PHE A 419 -5.76 1.74 -11.45
C PHE A 419 -5.02 1.73 -10.10
N HIS A 420 -3.79 1.21 -10.08
CA HIS A 420 -2.89 1.27 -8.92
C HIS A 420 -2.03 2.54 -8.83
N ALA A 421 -2.37 3.58 -9.60
CA ALA A 421 -1.73 4.89 -9.63
C ALA A 421 -0.26 4.90 -10.09
N PHE A 422 0.15 3.93 -10.92
CA PHE A 422 1.44 3.99 -11.61
C PHE A 422 1.37 5.02 -12.75
N SER A 423 2.41 5.84 -12.88
CA SER A 423 2.56 6.84 -13.95
C SER A 423 2.91 6.19 -15.30
N ASN A 424 2.67 6.90 -16.40
CA ASN A 424 3.01 6.42 -17.74
C ASN A 424 4.50 6.08 -17.90
N ASP A 425 5.39 6.83 -17.27
CA ASP A 425 6.83 6.59 -17.32
C ASP A 425 7.19 5.29 -16.59
N GLN A 426 6.60 5.03 -15.42
CA GLN A 426 6.76 3.77 -14.69
C GLN A 426 6.17 2.58 -15.46
N ILE A 427 5.01 2.78 -16.10
CA ILE A 427 4.38 1.75 -16.94
C ILE A 427 5.29 1.40 -18.11
N LEU A 428 5.90 2.39 -18.75
CA LEU A 428 6.88 2.17 -19.82
C LEU A 428 8.13 1.45 -19.30
N GLU A 429 8.64 1.83 -18.13
CA GLU A 429 9.78 1.16 -17.48
C GLU A 429 9.47 -0.31 -17.17
N ILE A 430 8.31 -0.60 -16.57
CA ILE A 430 7.85 -1.97 -16.32
C ILE A 430 7.76 -2.74 -17.64
N LYS A 431 7.15 -2.13 -18.66
CA LYS A 431 6.94 -2.75 -19.97
C LYS A 431 8.25 -3.15 -20.66
N LEU A 432 9.29 -2.33 -20.53
CA LEU A 432 10.57 -2.53 -21.22
C LEU A 432 11.58 -3.35 -20.40
N HIS A 433 11.52 -3.29 -19.07
CA HIS A 433 12.62 -3.77 -18.21
C HIS A 433 12.22 -4.75 -17.11
N ARG A 434 10.92 -4.95 -16.85
CA ARG A 434 10.45 -5.84 -15.78
C ARG A 434 9.66 -7.02 -16.35
N GLN A 435 9.65 -8.12 -15.61
CA GLN A 435 8.80 -9.28 -15.89
C GLN A 435 7.58 -9.26 -14.97
N LEU A 436 6.41 -9.63 -15.50
CA LEU A 436 5.16 -9.71 -14.75
C LEU A 436 4.63 -11.14 -14.66
N VAL A 437 4.01 -11.50 -13.53
CA VAL A 437 3.06 -12.61 -13.45
C VAL A 437 1.64 -12.04 -13.44
N LEU A 438 0.93 -12.18 -14.55
CA LEU A 438 -0.47 -11.77 -14.66
C LEU A 438 -1.37 -12.87 -14.09
N ILE A 439 -2.18 -12.53 -13.09
CA ILE A 439 -3.19 -13.42 -12.52
C ILE A 439 -4.56 -12.89 -12.93
N CYS A 440 -5.06 -13.38 -14.06
CA CYS A 440 -6.30 -12.93 -14.68
C CYS A 440 -7.48 -13.79 -14.21
N ASP A 441 -8.37 -13.20 -13.44
CA ASP A 441 -9.51 -13.90 -12.83
C ASP A 441 -10.82 -13.57 -13.55
N GLY A 442 -11.63 -14.59 -13.85
CA GLY A 442 -12.99 -14.40 -14.37
C GLY A 442 -13.09 -14.18 -15.88
N TYR A 443 -12.37 -14.96 -16.69
CA TYR A 443 -12.44 -14.84 -18.15
C TYR A 443 -13.87 -15.01 -18.69
N ASP A 444 -14.59 -16.01 -18.19
CA ASP A 444 -15.98 -16.28 -18.55
C ASP A 444 -16.94 -15.17 -18.15
N GLU A 445 -16.69 -14.49 -17.03
CA GLU A 445 -17.51 -13.38 -16.53
C GLU A 445 -17.30 -12.11 -17.36
N SER A 446 -16.09 -11.91 -17.89
CA SER A 446 -15.74 -10.78 -18.77
C SER A 446 -16.22 -10.91 -20.23
N GLN A 447 -16.94 -11.99 -20.56
CA GLN A 447 -17.50 -12.28 -21.90
C GLN A 447 -16.51 -12.27 -23.05
N GLN A 448 -15.24 -12.55 -22.75
CA GLN A 448 -14.20 -12.55 -23.75
C GLN A 448 -14.32 -13.79 -24.63
N LEU A 449 -14.25 -13.58 -25.95
CA LEU A 449 -14.20 -14.66 -26.94
C LEU A 449 -12.86 -14.67 -27.68
N VAL A 450 -11.95 -13.76 -27.30
CA VAL A 450 -10.67 -13.52 -27.94
C VAL A 450 -9.52 -13.98 -27.06
N ASN A 451 -8.39 -14.24 -27.70
CA ASN A 451 -7.17 -14.58 -26.99
C ASN A 451 -6.52 -13.33 -26.40
N ILE A 452 -6.78 -13.07 -25.10
CA ILE A 452 -6.28 -11.89 -24.38
C ILE A 452 -4.75 -11.81 -24.38
N HIS A 453 -4.05 -12.95 -24.40
CA HIS A 453 -2.60 -12.98 -24.51
C HIS A 453 -2.15 -12.37 -25.85
N SER A 454 -2.79 -12.78 -26.95
CA SER A 454 -2.48 -12.27 -28.28
C SER A 454 -2.95 -10.82 -28.49
N THR A 455 -4.17 -10.47 -28.08
CA THR A 455 -4.72 -9.12 -28.31
C THR A 455 -4.04 -8.02 -27.49
N ASN A 456 -3.44 -8.38 -26.34
CA ASN A 456 -2.61 -7.46 -25.54
C ASN A 456 -1.11 -7.53 -25.91
N PHE A 457 -0.76 -8.23 -26.99
CA PHE A 457 0.60 -8.35 -27.51
C PHE A 457 1.60 -8.84 -26.46
N LEU A 458 1.18 -9.74 -25.57
CA LEU A 458 2.04 -10.25 -24.51
C LEU A 458 3.18 -11.09 -25.10
N ASN A 459 4.39 -10.91 -24.56
CA ASN A 459 5.62 -11.59 -25.01
C ASN A 459 6.01 -11.34 -26.47
N GLN A 460 5.55 -10.23 -27.07
CA GLN A 460 6.02 -9.77 -28.37
C GLN A 460 7.22 -8.82 -28.23
N PRO A 461 8.07 -8.67 -29.26
CA PRO A 461 9.20 -7.74 -29.23
C PRO A 461 8.79 -6.31 -28.88
N GLY A 462 9.43 -5.72 -27.86
CA GLY A 462 9.13 -4.36 -27.38
C GLY A 462 7.80 -4.23 -26.61
N GLN A 463 7.16 -5.35 -26.27
CA GLN A 463 5.93 -5.41 -25.48
C GLN A 463 6.17 -6.09 -24.12
N TRP A 464 5.10 -6.29 -23.35
CA TRP A 464 5.13 -6.83 -22.00
C TRP A 464 5.81 -8.20 -21.91
N ASN A 465 6.79 -8.35 -21.03
CA ASN A 465 7.36 -9.65 -20.65
C ASN A 465 6.54 -10.27 -19.51
N THR A 466 5.80 -11.35 -19.79
CA THR A 466 4.78 -11.87 -18.89
C THR A 466 4.71 -13.39 -18.85
N LYS A 467 4.34 -13.91 -17.68
CA LYS A 467 3.64 -15.19 -17.55
C LYS A 467 2.19 -14.90 -17.18
N MET A 468 1.26 -15.59 -17.83
CA MET A 468 -0.17 -15.39 -17.62
C MET A 468 -0.80 -16.63 -17.02
N ILE A 469 -1.52 -16.46 -15.91
CA ILE A 469 -2.39 -17.46 -15.32
C ILE A 469 -3.80 -16.92 -15.48
N ILE A 470 -4.65 -17.66 -16.17
CA ILE A 470 -6.01 -17.21 -16.50
C ILE A 470 -7.04 -18.22 -16.00
N SER A 471 -8.05 -17.75 -15.28
CA SER A 471 -9.12 -18.60 -14.76
C SER A 471 -10.38 -18.52 -15.63
N CYS A 472 -11.04 -19.67 -15.82
CA CYS A 472 -12.28 -19.75 -16.59
C CYS A 472 -13.18 -20.86 -16.04
N ARG A 473 -14.51 -20.67 -16.11
CA ARG A 473 -15.48 -21.75 -15.88
C ARG A 473 -15.44 -22.79 -16.99
N THR A 474 -15.52 -24.07 -16.61
CA THR A 474 -15.60 -25.21 -17.54
C THR A 474 -16.85 -25.11 -18.43
N GLN A 475 -17.96 -24.62 -17.90
CA GLN A 475 -19.24 -24.48 -18.60
C GLN A 475 -19.20 -23.44 -19.74
N PHE A 476 -18.23 -22.53 -19.72
CA PHE A 476 -18.09 -21.47 -20.73
C PHE A 476 -17.33 -21.92 -21.97
N LEU A 477 -16.72 -23.10 -21.93
CA LEU A 477 -15.82 -23.59 -22.96
C LEU A 477 -16.62 -24.22 -24.12
N GLY A 478 -16.30 -23.81 -25.34
CA GLY A 478 -16.74 -24.50 -26.55
C GLY A 478 -15.76 -25.62 -26.96
N PRO A 479 -16.07 -26.43 -27.98
CA PRO A 479 -15.22 -27.54 -28.42
C PRO A 479 -13.79 -27.14 -28.78
N ASP A 480 -13.58 -25.93 -29.31
CA ASP A 480 -12.27 -25.41 -29.75
C ASP A 480 -11.73 -24.27 -28.85
N TYR A 481 -12.03 -24.34 -27.55
CA TYR A 481 -11.68 -23.27 -26.61
C TYR A 481 -10.18 -22.98 -26.50
N HIS A 482 -9.30 -23.94 -26.81
CA HIS A 482 -7.85 -23.75 -26.76
C HIS A 482 -7.36 -22.56 -27.60
N SER A 483 -8.02 -22.26 -28.72
CA SER A 483 -7.72 -21.09 -29.56
C SER A 483 -7.81 -19.75 -28.81
N ARG A 484 -8.61 -19.69 -27.74
CA ARG A 484 -8.82 -18.49 -26.90
C ARG A 484 -7.73 -18.29 -25.85
N PHE A 485 -6.84 -19.26 -25.63
CA PHE A 485 -5.85 -19.20 -24.55
C PHE A 485 -4.44 -19.58 -24.98
N MET A 486 -4.28 -20.40 -26.03
CA MET A 486 -2.96 -20.83 -26.50
C MET A 486 -2.17 -19.66 -27.10
N PRO A 487 -0.92 -19.42 -26.68
CA PRO A 487 -0.05 -18.45 -27.34
C PRO A 487 0.15 -18.78 -28.81
N GLN A 488 0.37 -17.74 -29.62
CA GLN A 488 0.78 -17.88 -31.02
C GLN A 488 2.31 -17.82 -31.10
N GLY A 489 2.92 -18.79 -31.80
CA GLY A 489 4.35 -18.77 -32.07
C GLY A 489 4.60 -17.82 -33.23
N GLY A 490 5.21 -16.65 -32.96
CA GLY A 490 5.33 -15.48 -33.86
C GLY A 490 6.11 -15.66 -35.18
N GLY A 491 5.83 -16.71 -35.94
CA GLY A 491 6.26 -16.90 -37.33
C GLY A 491 5.14 -16.53 -38.32
N HIS A 492 5.46 -16.57 -39.62
CA HIS A 492 4.64 -16.10 -40.76
C HIS A 492 3.19 -16.65 -40.90
N TYR A 493 2.73 -17.52 -40.01
CA TYR A 493 1.40 -18.12 -40.05
C TYR A 493 0.67 -18.11 -38.69
N ASP A 494 1.15 -17.37 -37.68
CA ASP A 494 0.55 -17.27 -36.33
C ASP A 494 0.08 -18.62 -35.77
N ARG A 495 0.93 -19.64 -35.91
CA ARG A 495 0.55 -21.01 -35.54
C ARG A 495 0.41 -21.12 -34.01
N PRO A 496 -0.57 -21.87 -33.50
CA PRO A 496 -0.66 -22.17 -32.07
C PRO A 496 0.64 -22.79 -31.57
N ALA A 497 1.11 -22.33 -30.41
CA ALA A 497 2.31 -22.82 -29.74
C ALA A 497 1.94 -23.65 -28.50
N PRO A 498 1.50 -24.92 -28.68
CA PRO A 498 1.01 -25.74 -27.57
C PRO A 498 2.08 -26.01 -26.51
N HIS A 499 3.37 -25.98 -26.89
CA HIS A 499 4.49 -26.13 -25.95
C HIS A 499 4.60 -24.97 -24.93
N LEU A 500 4.03 -23.80 -25.22
CA LEU A 500 3.98 -22.64 -24.33
C LEU A 500 2.72 -22.59 -23.46
N PHE A 501 1.81 -23.54 -23.64
CA PHE A 501 0.51 -23.60 -22.99
C PHE A 501 0.44 -24.75 -21.97
N GLN A 502 -0.26 -24.51 -20.87
CA GLN A 502 -0.56 -25.52 -19.86
C GLN A 502 -1.99 -25.36 -19.37
N GLU A 503 -2.62 -26.46 -18.99
CA GLU A 503 -3.96 -26.49 -18.42
C GLU A 503 -3.93 -27.18 -17.06
N ALA A 504 -4.83 -26.77 -16.17
CA ALA A 504 -5.17 -27.49 -14.95
C ALA A 504 -6.65 -27.30 -14.64
N VAL A 505 -7.35 -28.39 -14.33
CA VAL A 505 -8.77 -28.39 -13.98
C VAL A 505 -8.89 -28.70 -12.50
N ILE A 506 -9.41 -27.76 -11.70
CA ILE A 506 -9.65 -27.96 -10.27
C ILE A 506 -10.59 -29.15 -10.08
N ALA A 507 -10.17 -30.09 -9.25
CA ALA A 507 -10.96 -31.24 -8.85
C ALA A 507 -11.88 -30.88 -7.66
N PRO A 508 -13.03 -31.56 -7.52
CA PRO A 508 -13.86 -31.44 -6.32
C PRO A 508 -13.06 -31.79 -5.05
N PHE A 509 -13.45 -31.23 -3.91
CA PHE A 509 -12.79 -31.55 -2.64
C PHE A 509 -12.89 -33.04 -2.30
N SER A 510 -11.76 -33.60 -1.87
CA SER A 510 -11.72 -34.87 -1.17
C SER A 510 -12.33 -34.75 0.23
N GLN A 511 -12.67 -35.89 0.83
CA GLN A 511 -13.15 -35.93 2.22
C GLN A 511 -12.17 -35.28 3.19
N THR A 512 -10.86 -35.50 3.01
CA THR A 512 -9.81 -34.88 3.82
C THR A 512 -9.77 -33.36 3.63
N GLN A 513 -10.00 -32.84 2.42
CA GLN A 513 -10.10 -31.40 2.19
C GLN A 513 -11.34 -30.78 2.84
N ILE A 514 -12.48 -31.51 2.84
CA ILE A 514 -13.70 -31.09 3.56
C ILE A 514 -13.44 -31.03 5.06
N GLU A 515 -12.86 -32.07 5.65
CA GLU A 515 -12.50 -32.08 7.07
C GLU A 515 -11.56 -30.93 7.45
N ASN A 516 -10.54 -30.67 6.64
CA ASN A 516 -9.61 -29.56 6.85
C ASN A 516 -10.31 -28.20 6.74
N TYR A 517 -11.27 -28.06 5.81
CA TYR A 517 -12.09 -26.87 5.70
C TYR A 517 -12.88 -26.64 6.99
N VAL A 518 -13.57 -27.66 7.50
CA VAL A 518 -14.36 -27.58 8.75
C VAL A 518 -13.46 -27.21 9.93
N ARG A 519 -12.27 -27.81 10.04
CA ARG A 519 -11.29 -27.48 11.09
C ARG A 519 -10.87 -26.02 11.10
N GLN A 520 -10.68 -25.41 9.92
CA GLN A 520 -10.37 -23.98 9.81
C GLN A 520 -11.61 -23.09 9.96
N TYR A 521 -12.79 -23.59 9.58
CA TYR A 521 -14.04 -22.86 9.64
C TYR A 521 -14.52 -22.65 11.08
N VAL A 522 -14.57 -23.71 11.89
CA VAL A 522 -15.16 -23.68 13.26
C VAL A 522 -14.60 -22.57 14.16
N PRO A 523 -13.27 -22.32 14.22
CA PRO A 523 -12.69 -21.31 15.11
C PRO A 523 -12.96 -19.85 14.73
N LEU A 524 -13.50 -19.59 13.53
CA LEU A 524 -13.64 -18.22 13.02
C LEU A 524 -14.62 -17.37 13.82
N GLU A 525 -15.63 -18.00 14.41
CA GLU A 525 -16.64 -17.34 15.23
C GLU A 525 -17.03 -18.26 16.39
N PRO A 526 -17.51 -17.72 17.52
CA PRO A 526 -18.08 -18.53 18.58
C PRO A 526 -19.29 -19.30 18.04
N ARG A 527 -19.14 -20.62 17.89
CA ARG A 527 -20.20 -21.50 17.37
C ARG A 527 -20.57 -22.56 18.39
N THR A 528 -21.83 -22.98 18.34
CA THR A 528 -22.37 -24.04 19.20
C THR A 528 -21.88 -25.43 18.79
N TRP A 529 -21.58 -25.62 17.50
CA TRP A 529 -21.16 -26.90 16.95
C TRP A 529 -19.64 -27.00 16.86
N ASN A 530 -19.11 -28.15 17.28
CA ASN A 530 -17.71 -28.51 17.12
C ASN A 530 -17.47 -29.23 15.77
N ILE A 531 -16.21 -29.53 15.46
CA ILE A 531 -15.81 -30.18 14.20
C ILE A 531 -16.52 -31.53 14.00
N ASN A 532 -16.65 -32.33 15.06
CA ASN A 532 -17.28 -33.64 14.99
C ASN A 532 -18.78 -33.53 14.70
N ASP A 533 -19.47 -32.54 15.30
CA ASP A 533 -20.89 -32.30 15.04
C ASP A 533 -21.13 -32.02 13.55
N TYR A 534 -20.33 -31.14 12.94
CA TYR A 534 -20.43 -30.86 11.51
C TYR A 534 -20.14 -32.10 10.65
N MET A 535 -19.05 -32.82 10.94
CA MET A 535 -18.66 -33.98 10.14
C MET A 535 -19.71 -35.11 10.23
N ASP A 536 -20.25 -35.38 11.42
CA ASP A 536 -21.32 -36.37 11.63
C ASP A 536 -22.56 -36.03 10.79
N ARG A 537 -22.98 -34.75 10.78
CA ARG A 537 -24.14 -34.33 9.98
C ARG A 537 -23.89 -34.40 8.48
N LEU A 538 -22.71 -34.00 8.02
CA LEU A 538 -22.34 -34.08 6.61
C LEU A 538 -22.33 -35.53 6.10
N THR A 539 -21.93 -36.50 6.94
CA THR A 539 -21.90 -37.92 6.58
C THR A 539 -23.25 -38.60 6.74
N THR A 540 -24.08 -38.19 7.70
CA THR A 540 -25.35 -38.87 8.01
C THR A 540 -26.49 -38.41 7.11
N ILE A 541 -26.47 -37.16 6.61
CA ILE A 541 -27.50 -36.66 5.70
C ILE A 541 -27.25 -37.21 4.28
N PRO A 542 -28.21 -37.94 3.68
CA PRO A 542 -28.03 -38.55 2.36
C PRO A 542 -27.69 -37.53 1.28
N ASN A 543 -26.73 -37.85 0.41
CA ASN A 543 -26.26 -37.04 -0.73
C ASN A 543 -25.62 -35.69 -0.37
N LEU A 544 -25.57 -35.29 0.91
CA LEU A 544 -25.00 -34.00 1.31
C LEU A 544 -23.48 -33.98 1.12
N LEU A 545 -22.80 -35.07 1.47
CA LEU A 545 -21.35 -35.17 1.32
C LEU A 545 -20.88 -34.99 -0.13
N ASP A 546 -21.64 -35.49 -1.10
CA ASP A 546 -21.35 -35.31 -2.53
C ASP A 546 -21.58 -33.86 -2.98
N LEU A 547 -22.60 -33.19 -2.45
CA LEU A 547 -22.91 -31.80 -2.76
C LEU A 547 -21.81 -30.85 -2.26
N VAL A 548 -21.31 -31.07 -1.04
CA VAL A 548 -20.30 -30.22 -0.40
C VAL A 548 -18.87 -30.47 -0.88
N LYS A 549 -18.67 -31.32 -1.88
CA LYS A 549 -17.38 -31.39 -2.60
C LYS A 549 -17.06 -30.07 -3.32
N ASN A 550 -18.07 -29.24 -3.59
CA ASN A 550 -17.87 -27.86 -4.02
C ASN A 550 -17.59 -26.96 -2.80
N PRO A 551 -16.45 -26.24 -2.73
CA PRO A 551 -16.05 -25.46 -1.55
C PRO A 551 -17.07 -24.41 -1.13
N PHE A 552 -17.77 -23.83 -2.10
CA PHE A 552 -18.76 -22.80 -1.85
C PHE A 552 -20.09 -23.38 -1.33
N LEU A 553 -20.49 -24.55 -1.83
CA LEU A 553 -21.64 -25.27 -1.25
C LEU A 553 -21.32 -25.79 0.15
N LEU A 554 -20.07 -26.18 0.41
CA LEU A 554 -19.61 -26.54 1.75
C LEU A 554 -19.74 -25.36 2.72
N SER A 555 -19.26 -24.16 2.36
CA SER A 555 -19.38 -23.00 3.25
C SER A 555 -20.83 -22.71 3.62
N LEU A 556 -21.74 -22.80 2.64
CA LEU A 556 -23.16 -22.54 2.84
C LEU A 556 -23.84 -23.66 3.65
N ALA A 557 -23.47 -24.91 3.43
CA ALA A 557 -23.95 -26.03 4.24
C ALA A 557 -23.52 -25.89 5.71
N LEU A 558 -22.26 -25.54 5.98
CA LEU A 558 -21.78 -25.35 7.36
C LEU A 558 -22.45 -24.17 8.07
N GLU A 559 -22.92 -23.17 7.33
CA GLU A 559 -23.67 -22.06 7.92
C GLU A 559 -25.13 -22.46 8.23
N ALA A 560 -25.77 -23.23 7.34
CA ALA A 560 -27.18 -23.61 7.47
C ALA A 560 -27.44 -24.84 8.37
N LEU A 561 -26.48 -25.77 8.49
CA LEU A 561 -26.68 -27.04 9.20
C LEU A 561 -27.17 -26.90 10.66
N PRO A 562 -26.64 -25.98 11.49
CA PRO A 562 -27.09 -25.82 12.87
C PRO A 562 -28.58 -25.50 12.99
N SER A 563 -29.12 -24.63 12.13
CA SER A 563 -30.55 -24.26 12.17
C SER A 563 -31.46 -25.34 11.59
N VAL A 564 -31.03 -26.03 10.53
CA VAL A 564 -31.86 -27.04 9.84
C VAL A 564 -32.09 -28.30 10.67
N THR A 565 -31.16 -28.61 11.56
CA THR A 565 -31.16 -29.83 12.39
C THR A 565 -31.60 -29.59 13.83
N GLU A 566 -31.88 -28.33 14.20
CA GLU A 566 -32.39 -27.98 15.52
C GLU A 566 -33.73 -28.69 15.80
N GLY A 567 -33.81 -29.43 16.91
CA GLY A 567 -35.02 -30.14 17.33
C GLY A 567 -35.40 -31.41 16.53
N LYS A 568 -34.60 -31.86 15.55
CA LYS A 568 -34.90 -33.05 14.73
C LYS A 568 -34.09 -34.27 15.19
N GLN A 569 -34.75 -35.29 15.73
CA GLN A 569 -34.11 -36.51 16.26
C GLN A 569 -33.83 -37.58 15.19
N ASN A 570 -34.57 -37.62 14.08
CA ASN A 570 -34.47 -38.69 13.09
C ASN A 570 -33.93 -38.17 11.75
N LEU A 571 -32.60 -38.12 11.60
CA LEU A 571 -31.90 -37.57 10.44
C LEU A 571 -32.12 -38.34 9.15
N SER A 572 -32.45 -39.63 9.22
CA SER A 572 -32.79 -40.48 8.05
C SER A 572 -34.24 -40.30 7.61
N ALA A 573 -35.12 -39.85 8.51
CA ALA A 573 -36.49 -39.40 8.19
C ALA A 573 -36.53 -37.93 7.76
N ILE A 574 -35.43 -37.20 7.92
CA ILE A 574 -35.19 -35.98 7.15
C ILE A 574 -35.00 -36.41 5.69
N ASN A 575 -36.12 -36.67 5.02
CA ASN A 575 -36.24 -36.41 3.59
C ASN A 575 -36.09 -34.89 3.46
N ILE A 576 -34.86 -34.38 3.61
CA ILE A 576 -34.50 -33.21 2.83
C ILE A 576 -34.55 -33.72 1.39
N THR A 577 -35.75 -33.75 0.82
CA THR A 577 -35.90 -33.62 -0.62
C THR A 577 -35.05 -32.41 -0.96
N ARG A 578 -34.10 -32.54 -1.90
CA ARG A 578 -33.22 -31.47 -2.39
C ARG A 578 -33.77 -30.06 -2.14
N VAL A 579 -35.05 -29.84 -2.50
CA VAL A 579 -35.91 -28.69 -2.16
C VAL A 579 -35.72 -28.06 -0.78
N GLN A 580 -35.74 -28.77 0.37
CA GLN A 580 -35.65 -28.13 1.70
C GLN A 580 -34.23 -27.64 2.07
N ILE A 581 -33.17 -28.36 1.63
CA ILE A 581 -31.80 -27.84 1.71
C ILE A 581 -31.69 -26.64 0.78
N TYR A 582 -32.26 -26.71 -0.43
CA TYR A 582 -32.27 -25.58 -1.36
C TYR A 582 -33.03 -24.38 -0.82
N ASP A 583 -34.22 -24.54 -0.22
CA ASP A 583 -35.01 -23.42 0.30
C ASP A 583 -34.29 -22.76 1.47
N THR A 584 -33.71 -23.55 2.38
CA THR A 584 -32.91 -23.02 3.49
C THR A 584 -31.64 -22.33 2.96
N PHE A 585 -30.98 -22.95 1.99
CA PHE A 585 -29.79 -22.42 1.33
C PHE A 585 -30.08 -21.11 0.58
N VAL A 586 -31.16 -21.05 -0.20
CA VAL A 586 -31.59 -19.88 -0.98
C VAL A 586 -31.98 -18.77 -0.02
N SER A 587 -32.73 -19.09 1.04
CA SER A 587 -33.10 -18.11 2.07
C SER A 587 -31.88 -17.52 2.75
N HIS A 588 -30.92 -18.37 3.12
CA HIS A 588 -29.68 -17.95 3.76
C HIS A 588 -28.78 -17.15 2.80
N TRP A 589 -28.67 -17.59 1.55
CA TRP A 589 -27.97 -16.88 0.47
C TRP A 589 -28.52 -15.46 0.27
N LEU A 590 -29.84 -15.33 0.24
CA LEU A 590 -30.53 -14.05 0.09
C LEU A 590 -30.27 -13.16 1.30
N ASP A 591 -30.24 -13.71 2.51
CA ASP A 591 -29.94 -12.96 3.73
C ASP A 591 -28.49 -12.44 3.76
N VAL A 592 -27.52 -13.27 3.36
CA VAL A 592 -26.11 -12.84 3.23
C VAL A 592 -25.97 -11.76 2.15
N ASN A 593 -26.63 -11.91 0.99
CA ASN A 593 -26.57 -10.91 -0.08
C ASN A 593 -27.31 -9.61 0.28
N LYS A 594 -28.41 -9.69 1.05
CA LYS A 594 -29.07 -8.53 1.64
C LYS A 594 -28.08 -7.74 2.49
N ARG A 595 -27.42 -8.39 3.47
CA ARG A 595 -26.42 -7.76 4.34
C ARG A 595 -25.27 -7.12 3.54
N ARG A 596 -24.84 -7.77 2.45
CA ARG A 596 -23.82 -7.24 1.52
C ARG A 596 -24.30 -5.99 0.77
N LEU A 597 -25.56 -5.95 0.33
CA LEU A 597 -26.14 -4.81 -0.36
C LEU A 597 -26.35 -3.62 0.59
N GLU A 598 -26.86 -3.87 1.80
CA GLU A 598 -27.06 -2.85 2.85
C GLU A 598 -25.73 -2.19 3.27
N SER A 599 -24.65 -2.97 3.34
CA SER A 599 -23.30 -2.47 3.67
C SER A 599 -22.52 -1.89 2.49
N SER A 600 -23.06 -1.95 1.26
CA SER A 600 -22.37 -1.47 0.06
C SER A 600 -22.51 0.04 -0.14
N ASN A 601 -21.38 0.74 -0.21
CA ASN A 601 -21.31 2.16 -0.58
C ASN A 601 -21.34 2.41 -2.09
N ALA A 602 -21.43 1.37 -2.91
CA ALA A 602 -21.32 1.44 -4.38
C ALA A 602 -22.67 1.42 -5.13
N LEU A 603 -23.80 1.42 -4.41
CA LEU A 603 -25.13 1.45 -5.03
C LEU A 603 -25.48 2.86 -5.49
N SER A 604 -26.19 2.96 -6.63
CA SER A 604 -26.79 4.23 -7.06
C SER A 604 -27.88 4.66 -6.07
N MET A 605 -28.25 5.94 -6.05
CA MET A 605 -29.35 6.43 -5.20
C MET A 605 -30.66 5.68 -5.50
N ASP A 606 -31.00 5.52 -6.77
CA ASP A 606 -32.22 4.80 -7.20
C ASP A 606 -32.22 3.32 -6.77
N ASP A 607 -31.05 2.66 -6.78
CA ASP A 607 -30.94 1.27 -6.30
C ASP A 607 -31.05 1.18 -4.78
N ARG A 608 -30.59 2.20 -4.05
CA ARG A 608 -30.68 2.23 -2.59
C ARG A 608 -32.13 2.44 -2.14
N ASP A 609 -32.84 3.37 -2.76
CA ASP A 609 -34.27 3.58 -2.48
C ASP A 609 -35.12 2.33 -2.78
N MET A 610 -34.78 1.62 -3.87
CA MET A 610 -35.45 0.35 -4.20
C MET A 610 -35.06 -0.79 -3.24
N LEU A 611 -33.80 -0.83 -2.79
CA LEU A 611 -33.36 -1.80 -1.79
C LEU A 611 -34.14 -1.63 -0.49
N ASP A 612 -34.30 -0.40 0.00
CA ASP A 612 -35.05 -0.10 1.22
C ASP A 612 -36.51 -0.58 1.11
N GLN A 613 -37.16 -0.34 -0.04
CA GLN A 613 -38.50 -0.86 -0.33
C GLN A 613 -38.56 -2.39 -0.34
N LEU A 614 -37.56 -3.06 -0.91
CA LEU A 614 -37.49 -4.53 -0.89
C LEU A 614 -37.25 -5.08 0.51
N VAL A 615 -36.47 -4.38 1.34
CA VAL A 615 -36.25 -4.74 2.75
C VAL A 615 -37.53 -4.61 3.55
N ASP A 616 -38.26 -3.50 3.41
CA ASP A 616 -39.56 -3.27 4.06
C ASP A 616 -40.60 -4.32 3.65
N ALA A 617 -40.58 -4.76 2.39
CA ALA A 617 -41.46 -5.80 1.86
C ALA A 617 -41.01 -7.25 2.19
N GLY A 618 -39.91 -7.41 2.94
CA GLY A 618 -39.31 -8.70 3.27
C GLY A 618 -38.37 -9.21 2.16
N PHE A 619 -37.14 -8.70 2.11
CA PHE A 619 -36.18 -8.99 1.03
C PHE A 619 -36.02 -10.50 0.72
N THR A 620 -35.88 -11.32 1.75
CA THR A 620 -35.69 -12.77 1.60
C THR A 620 -36.92 -13.45 1.01
N SER A 621 -38.13 -13.04 1.39
CA SER A 621 -39.36 -13.62 0.81
C SER A 621 -39.55 -13.17 -0.64
N GLN A 622 -39.23 -11.90 -0.96
CA GLN A 622 -39.23 -11.40 -2.34
C GLN A 622 -38.22 -12.13 -3.22
N GLY A 623 -37.01 -12.37 -2.71
CA GLY A 623 -35.99 -13.13 -3.42
C GLY A 623 -36.36 -14.60 -3.63
N LEU A 624 -36.97 -15.25 -2.63
CA LEU A 624 -37.44 -16.62 -2.74
C LEU A 624 -38.56 -16.72 -3.78
N ASN A 625 -39.55 -15.83 -3.73
CA ASN A 625 -40.63 -15.76 -4.71
C ASN A 625 -40.09 -15.55 -6.12
N TYR A 626 -39.15 -14.62 -6.29
CA TYR A 626 -38.47 -14.38 -7.57
C TYR A 626 -37.78 -15.66 -8.08
N ALA A 627 -37.02 -16.36 -7.24
CA ALA A 627 -36.31 -17.57 -7.63
C ALA A 627 -37.28 -18.72 -7.98
N THR A 628 -38.33 -18.92 -7.18
CA THR A 628 -39.37 -19.93 -7.44
C THR A 628 -40.12 -19.65 -8.73
N SER A 629 -40.61 -18.42 -8.93
CA SER A 629 -41.31 -18.04 -10.15
C SER A 629 -40.41 -18.15 -11.40
N LEU A 630 -39.11 -17.84 -11.27
CA LEU A 630 -38.16 -18.05 -12.35
C LEU A 630 -37.98 -19.54 -12.66
N ALA A 631 -37.82 -20.40 -11.64
CA ALA A 631 -37.69 -21.84 -11.83
C ALA A 631 -38.93 -22.46 -12.49
N GLU A 632 -40.13 -22.06 -12.07
CA GLU A 632 -41.39 -22.46 -12.69
C GLU A 632 -41.49 -22.00 -14.15
N ALA A 633 -41.09 -20.76 -14.44
CA ALA A 633 -41.09 -20.22 -15.79
C ALA A 633 -40.10 -20.97 -16.70
N ILE A 634 -38.90 -21.29 -16.21
CA ILE A 634 -37.92 -22.11 -16.92
C ILE A 634 -38.50 -23.49 -17.23
N PHE A 635 -39.09 -24.14 -16.23
CA PHE A 635 -39.67 -25.47 -16.40
C PHE A 635 -40.82 -25.48 -17.41
N GLY A 636 -41.79 -24.57 -17.27
CA GLY A 636 -42.98 -24.53 -18.10
C GLY A 636 -42.80 -23.90 -19.48
N ARG A 637 -41.80 -23.03 -19.68
CA ARG A 637 -41.59 -22.29 -20.95
C ARG A 637 -40.35 -22.73 -21.73
N GLN A 638 -39.47 -23.55 -21.15
CA GLN A 638 -38.27 -24.08 -21.80
C GLN A 638 -38.14 -25.61 -21.67
N ASP A 639 -39.23 -26.33 -21.43
CA ASP A 639 -39.26 -27.79 -21.28
C ASP A 639 -38.21 -28.32 -20.27
N GLY A 640 -38.00 -27.57 -19.19
CA GLY A 640 -37.00 -27.90 -18.17
C GLY A 640 -35.55 -27.65 -18.55
N ASN A 641 -35.24 -26.99 -19.68
CA ASN A 641 -33.87 -26.58 -20.01
C ASN A 641 -33.42 -25.46 -19.04
N PRO A 642 -32.45 -25.71 -18.15
CA PRO A 642 -32.12 -24.82 -17.03
C PRO A 642 -31.43 -23.50 -17.44
N VAL A 643 -31.07 -23.36 -18.72
CA VAL A 643 -30.33 -22.20 -19.24
C VAL A 643 -31.26 -21.22 -19.96
N VAL A 644 -31.41 -20.03 -19.39
CA VAL A 644 -32.19 -18.93 -19.96
C VAL A 644 -31.28 -17.98 -20.72
N LYS A 645 -31.49 -17.81 -22.03
CA LYS A 645 -30.80 -16.77 -22.81
C LYS A 645 -31.65 -15.50 -22.87
N TYR A 646 -31.13 -14.38 -22.40
CA TYR A 646 -31.78 -13.08 -22.36
C TYR A 646 -30.87 -11.94 -22.84
N VAL A 647 -31.30 -11.28 -23.92
CA VAL A 647 -30.74 -10.04 -24.45
C VAL A 647 -31.83 -8.98 -24.40
N HIS A 648 -31.64 -7.92 -23.61
CA HIS A 648 -32.69 -6.93 -23.33
C HIS A 648 -33.43 -6.43 -24.58
N LEU A 649 -32.70 -6.04 -25.63
CA LEU A 649 -33.30 -5.52 -26.86
C LEU A 649 -34.12 -6.55 -27.63
N ASN A 650 -33.73 -7.82 -27.60
CA ASN A 650 -34.37 -8.90 -28.36
C ASN A 650 -35.51 -9.55 -27.58
N ASP A 651 -35.34 -9.64 -26.26
CA ASP A 651 -36.22 -10.39 -25.37
C ASP A 651 -37.17 -9.47 -24.56
N ARG A 652 -37.20 -8.16 -24.83
CA ARG A 652 -38.03 -7.16 -24.09
C ARG A 652 -39.52 -7.51 -23.99
N ASN A 653 -40.04 -8.26 -24.96
CA ASN A 653 -41.46 -8.65 -25.04
C ASN A 653 -41.67 -10.15 -24.73
N THR A 654 -40.67 -10.81 -24.15
CA THR A 654 -40.75 -12.22 -23.76
C THR A 654 -40.90 -12.32 -22.24
N TRP A 655 -41.35 -13.48 -21.76
CA TRP A 655 -41.43 -13.78 -20.32
C TRP A 655 -40.09 -13.55 -19.60
N ARG A 656 -38.96 -13.68 -20.31
CA ARG A 656 -37.62 -13.49 -19.75
C ARG A 656 -37.38 -12.05 -19.30
N ALA A 657 -38.06 -11.06 -19.88
CA ALA A 657 -37.90 -9.66 -19.47
C ALA A 657 -38.42 -9.39 -18.05
N GLU A 658 -39.37 -10.20 -17.57
CA GLU A 658 -39.92 -10.11 -16.21
C GLU A 658 -38.86 -10.44 -15.15
N PHE A 659 -37.92 -11.33 -15.48
CA PHE A 659 -36.87 -11.79 -14.56
C PHE A 659 -35.50 -11.18 -14.83
N PHE A 660 -35.21 -10.82 -16.08
CA PHE A 660 -33.88 -10.36 -16.49
C PHE A 660 -33.84 -8.90 -16.95
N GLY A 661 -34.95 -8.19 -16.83
CA GLY A 661 -35.08 -6.78 -17.20
C GLY A 661 -34.13 -5.82 -16.48
N PRO A 662 -34.06 -4.56 -16.94
CA PRO A 662 -33.19 -3.53 -16.37
C PRO A 662 -33.80 -2.81 -15.15
N GLN A 663 -35.04 -3.14 -14.77
CA GLN A 663 -35.73 -2.55 -13.64
C GLN A 663 -34.94 -2.80 -12.35
N ALA A 664 -34.80 -1.78 -11.49
CA ALA A 664 -33.96 -1.84 -10.30
C ALA A 664 -34.33 -3.02 -9.38
N ALA A 665 -35.63 -3.22 -9.10
CA ALA A 665 -36.11 -4.33 -8.27
C ALA A 665 -35.70 -5.69 -8.83
N VAL A 666 -35.93 -5.91 -10.12
CA VAL A 666 -35.59 -7.16 -10.83
C VAL A 666 -34.08 -7.37 -10.85
N ARG A 667 -33.30 -6.31 -11.08
CA ARG A 667 -31.84 -6.37 -11.06
C ARG A 667 -31.32 -6.78 -9.68
N LEU A 668 -31.76 -6.13 -8.61
CA LEU A 668 -31.33 -6.39 -7.24
C LEU A 668 -31.69 -7.82 -6.81
N LEU A 669 -32.92 -8.28 -7.08
CA LEU A 669 -33.35 -9.64 -6.77
C LEU A 669 -32.58 -10.68 -7.59
N ARG A 670 -32.33 -10.43 -8.88
CA ARG A 670 -31.53 -11.30 -9.74
C ARG A 670 -30.09 -11.42 -9.26
N GLU A 671 -29.45 -10.31 -8.90
CA GLU A 671 -28.06 -10.28 -8.42
C GLU A 671 -27.89 -10.90 -7.04
N SER A 672 -28.95 -10.87 -6.24
CA SER A 672 -28.98 -11.52 -4.93
C SER A 672 -29.43 -12.98 -4.98
N SER A 673 -29.99 -13.45 -6.09
CA SER A 673 -30.40 -14.85 -6.26
C SER A 673 -29.20 -15.77 -6.54
N PRO A 674 -29.31 -17.09 -6.28
CA PRO A 674 -28.27 -18.07 -6.61
C PRO A 674 -28.26 -18.39 -8.12
N LEU A 675 -28.15 -17.34 -8.92
CA LEU A 675 -28.05 -17.40 -10.37
C LEU A 675 -26.60 -17.16 -10.78
N THR A 676 -26.12 -18.00 -11.68
CA THR A 676 -24.92 -17.73 -12.45
C THR A 676 -25.31 -17.04 -13.75
N ARG A 677 -24.57 -15.99 -14.10
CA ARG A 677 -24.68 -15.31 -15.38
C ARG A 677 -23.43 -15.61 -16.22
N SER A 678 -23.64 -15.99 -17.47
CA SER A 678 -22.62 -16.10 -18.51
C SER A 678 -23.13 -15.40 -19.76
N GLY A 679 -22.83 -14.10 -19.86
CA GLY A 679 -23.22 -13.25 -20.97
C GLY A 679 -24.69 -12.90 -20.94
N ASN A 680 -25.40 -13.35 -21.97
CA ASN A 680 -26.85 -13.33 -22.01
C ASN A 680 -27.46 -14.59 -21.38
N GLN A 681 -26.68 -15.56 -20.92
CA GLN A 681 -27.21 -16.81 -20.36
C GLN A 681 -27.28 -16.72 -18.83
N PHE A 682 -28.38 -17.20 -18.27
CA PHE A 682 -28.66 -17.25 -16.84
C PHE A 682 -29.10 -18.66 -16.48
N GLN A 683 -28.55 -19.21 -15.41
CA GLN A 683 -28.94 -20.51 -14.87
C GLN A 683 -28.73 -20.52 -13.36
N PHE A 684 -29.50 -21.32 -12.63
CA PHE A 684 -29.24 -21.53 -11.21
C PHE A 684 -27.86 -22.15 -11.00
N VAL A 685 -27.20 -21.80 -9.89
CA VAL A 685 -25.89 -22.35 -9.49
C VAL A 685 -25.93 -23.88 -9.43
N HIS A 686 -27.11 -24.45 -9.19
CA HIS A 686 -27.37 -25.87 -9.30
C HIS A 686 -28.61 -26.13 -10.16
N PRO A 687 -28.59 -27.14 -11.06
CA PRO A 687 -29.76 -27.56 -11.83
C PRO A 687 -30.80 -28.33 -11.02
#